data_AF-A0A2U1MYU5-F1
#
_entry.id   AF-A0A2U1MYU5-F1
#
_cell.length_a   1.000
_cell.length_b   1.000
_cell.length_c   1.000
_cell.angle_alpha   90.00
_cell.angle_beta   90.00
_cell.angle_gamma   90.00
#
_symmetry.space_group_name_H-M   'P 1'
#
loop_
_entity.id
_entity.type
_entity.pdbx_description
1 polymer ?
#
loop_
_entity_poly.entity_id
_entity_poly.type
_entity_poly.pdbx_seq_one_letter_code
_entity_poly.pdbx_strand_id
1 'polypeptide(L)'
;MITRFSFPYVSLSSLCLLGVLASLHYCLCDDVLCMDGEREALLEFKHGLIDEAGRLASWAGEESDCCKWAGIACDNVTGHVYRVDLRALGGNCDVSYYDEARKQMMKGDFSPSLMQLKQLEHLDASCNDFGWIQFPTFIASLVNLKYLNLSRSNFVGIIPPQFGNLSELHVLSLGSFRYDYYMTSTIDMQWLSSLHKLHHLDLNGVNISQASDWLKVINTLPSLVELHLSNTQLQDMHPYVSNSNLTSLSLLDLSQNDFSQSFMPEWIYSITSLVSLDLSSCNFKGSIYSFRNLTNLESLHVHGNTFMNSSLVLQGLSSSKLISLDISSCDISSSVLDALHNLTSLHILDLSLNQLSEPLPKSLGNLCTLREIDLSDNKFGNISLTNHLEYFFKCRSPSLESLSSRNTGVFGHLPDQIGKLIHLVHLLLSYNNIVGTIPGSIGRLSFLRTLSLSQNNITGPIPFSIGQLLNLQVLDLSHNTLNGSLPYSIGRLSSLQVLELSYNRLNGNLPNSLGQLSKLKELGFSYNSMTGVVTEAHFARLVILYYLNGKGNSLILRPQHANWIPPFQLEYLFLNSWVLGPQFPPWLQSQRELVYLDISNTSISSPVHESFWGSFPVLVYLDMSKNEIQGTFLGFPAYLEVIDLSSNKFTGHLPNRSSRSLTYVDLSNNFFVGSLHHFLCSYGEDYSLSLNLGHNHLSGVIPECWENWPDMRYLNLENNNLSGGIPVSLGSLTDQLQSLNLHGNKLSGRLPASLMNLTQLMILQLGGNELIGSIPDWLGRQLSSLRILNLRFNNFHGNIPHELCNLTHIQILDLAHNNLSGNIPRCVNNFNVLSGNETISDGEFSFDISALIIQHAGSNADTGSTISLIVSDSLVLKGREDTYSTLLGLVTLLDLSSNYLVGHIPSEYSTLSKLQSLNLSRNQLTGRILDKIGDMKSLVSLDVSMNKLYGELPMSLSNLNFLSSFNVSYNNLTGRVPSSTQLQSFNESSFIGNELCGAPLTDSCIPVEVPDSEVQIEGDGPDWGVIVSIVVGFVSGFWIILVPLIVSRSWRIKYFHFMSELGYMVYDFLHMYCFNKFSK
;
A
#
# COMPACT_ATOMS: atom_id res chain seq x y z
N MET A 1 -30.54 6.44 -74.74
CA MET A 1 -30.89 6.64 -76.17
C MET A 1 -29.97 7.75 -76.68
N ILE A 2 -29.42 7.60 -77.90
CA ILE A 2 -28.66 8.63 -78.67
C ILE A 2 -27.17 8.77 -78.24
N THR A 3 -26.12 8.66 -79.07
CA THR A 3 -25.86 8.14 -80.43
C THR A 3 -24.34 7.98 -80.59
N ARG A 4 -23.90 7.02 -81.42
CA ARG A 4 -22.53 6.82 -81.92
C ARG A 4 -22.06 7.96 -82.83
N PHE A 5 -20.73 8.08 -82.98
CA PHE A 5 -19.88 8.18 -84.21
C PHE A 5 -18.48 8.65 -83.74
N SER A 6 -17.30 8.31 -84.27
CA SER A 6 -16.73 7.25 -85.11
C SER A 6 -15.22 7.55 -85.19
N PHE A 7 -14.33 6.55 -85.12
CA PHE A 7 -12.92 6.71 -85.51
C PHE A 7 -12.80 6.91 -87.03
N PRO A 8 -11.78 7.64 -87.53
CA PRO A 8 -10.64 6.89 -88.09
C PRO A 8 -9.23 7.54 -88.05
N TYR A 9 -8.24 6.65 -88.04
CA TYR A 9 -6.84 6.73 -88.53
C TYR A 9 -5.90 7.86 -88.06
N VAL A 10 -4.89 7.47 -87.28
CA VAL A 10 -3.60 8.18 -87.17
C VAL A 10 -2.48 7.26 -87.71
N SER A 11 -1.59 7.90 -88.46
CA SER A 11 -0.56 7.39 -89.35
C SER A 11 0.73 6.94 -88.65
N LEU A 12 1.58 6.25 -89.42
CA LEU A 12 2.91 5.74 -89.08
C LEU A 12 3.90 6.75 -88.45
N SER A 13 3.59 8.06 -88.46
CA SER A 13 4.41 9.08 -87.78
C SER A 13 4.30 9.03 -86.26
N SER A 14 3.25 8.42 -85.71
CA SER A 14 3.07 8.29 -84.26
C SER A 14 3.89 7.16 -83.62
N LEU A 15 4.36 6.18 -84.40
CA LEU A 15 5.23 5.11 -83.88
C LEU A 15 6.70 5.53 -83.75
N CYS A 16 7.19 6.49 -84.57
CA CYS A 16 8.54 7.02 -84.40
C CYS A 16 8.68 7.95 -83.19
N LEU A 17 7.62 8.66 -82.79
CA LEU A 17 7.64 9.50 -81.58
C LEU A 17 7.66 8.66 -80.29
N LEU A 18 7.02 7.50 -80.30
CA LEU A 18 7.10 6.50 -79.21
C LEU A 18 8.49 5.84 -79.13
N GLY A 19 9.18 5.66 -80.26
CA GLY A 19 10.56 5.15 -80.30
C GLY A 19 11.59 6.12 -79.71
N VAL A 20 11.44 7.43 -79.97
CA VAL A 20 12.38 8.45 -79.44
C VAL A 20 12.12 8.74 -77.95
N LEU A 21 10.87 8.65 -77.48
CA LEU A 21 10.55 8.70 -76.05
C LEU A 21 11.01 7.44 -75.30
N ALA A 22 11.05 6.28 -75.97
CA ALA A 22 11.61 5.05 -75.38
C ALA A 22 13.15 5.07 -75.28
N SER A 23 13.85 5.79 -76.17
CA SER A 23 15.31 5.97 -76.08
C SER A 23 15.76 7.11 -75.15
N LEU A 24 14.84 7.93 -74.63
CA LEU A 24 15.11 8.95 -73.60
C LEU A 24 14.69 8.50 -72.18
N HIS A 25 14.08 7.32 -72.03
CA HIS A 25 13.79 6.71 -70.72
C HIS A 25 14.83 5.67 -70.27
N TYR A 26 15.87 5.45 -71.09
CA TYR A 26 17.03 4.64 -70.72
C TYR A 26 18.26 5.54 -70.61
N CYS A 27 18.27 6.39 -69.58
CA CYS A 27 19.51 6.85 -68.96
C CYS A 27 19.22 7.31 -67.52
N LEU A 28 19.69 6.50 -66.56
CA LEU A 28 20.00 6.80 -65.15
C LEU A 28 18.83 7.22 -64.24
N CYS A 29 18.23 6.22 -63.57
CA CYS A 29 18.10 6.28 -62.12
C CYS A 29 18.86 5.07 -61.59
N ASP A 30 20.16 5.22 -61.34
CA ASP A 30 20.75 4.45 -60.25
C ASP A 30 19.94 4.81 -59.01
N ASP A 31 19.47 3.81 -58.25
CA ASP A 31 18.94 4.09 -56.91
C ASP A 31 20.01 4.89 -56.18
N VAL A 32 19.68 6.12 -55.75
CA VAL A 32 20.63 6.99 -55.07
C VAL A 32 20.87 6.37 -53.70
N LEU A 33 21.98 5.63 -53.57
CA LEU A 33 22.37 4.93 -52.35
C LEU A 33 22.92 5.91 -51.33
N CYS A 34 22.79 5.54 -50.06
CA CYS A 34 23.48 6.21 -48.95
C CYS A 34 24.97 6.37 -49.21
N MET A 35 25.51 7.55 -48.89
CA MET A 35 26.94 7.83 -48.97
C MET A 35 27.74 6.93 -48.01
N ASP A 36 28.75 6.22 -48.53
CA ASP A 36 29.54 5.26 -47.74
C ASP A 36 30.13 5.85 -46.45
N GLY A 37 30.63 7.09 -46.50
CA GLY A 37 31.18 7.76 -45.31
C GLY A 37 30.13 8.12 -44.25
N GLU A 38 28.90 8.42 -44.65
CA GLU A 38 27.79 8.68 -43.73
C GLU A 38 27.25 7.36 -43.14
N ARG A 39 27.21 6.32 -43.96
CA ARG A 39 26.92 4.95 -43.53
C ARG A 39 27.92 4.47 -42.47
N GLU A 40 29.22 4.66 -42.70
CA GLU A 40 30.27 4.30 -41.73
C GLU A 40 30.11 5.08 -40.42
N ALA A 41 29.83 6.38 -40.50
CA ALA A 41 29.57 7.20 -39.32
C ALA A 41 28.35 6.73 -38.51
N LEU A 42 27.26 6.32 -39.17
CA LEU A 42 26.09 5.75 -38.50
C LEU A 42 26.36 4.39 -37.86
N LEU A 43 27.21 3.56 -38.47
CA LEU A 43 27.63 2.28 -37.88
C LEU A 43 28.54 2.48 -36.66
N GLU A 44 29.45 3.45 -36.73
CA GLU A 44 30.27 3.86 -35.58
C GLU A 44 29.40 4.40 -34.45
N PHE A 45 28.39 5.23 -34.79
CA PHE A 45 27.41 5.71 -33.83
C PHE A 45 26.64 4.55 -33.17
N LYS A 46 26.13 3.59 -33.96
CA LYS A 46 25.48 2.38 -33.45
C LYS A 46 26.37 1.57 -32.51
N HIS A 47 27.68 1.50 -32.77
CA HIS A 47 28.60 0.70 -31.95
C HIS A 47 28.68 1.19 -30.49
N GLY A 48 28.45 2.48 -30.25
CA GLY A 48 28.41 3.06 -28.90
C GLY A 48 27.09 2.82 -28.15
N LEU A 49 26.03 2.36 -28.83
CA LEU A 49 24.68 2.25 -28.28
C LEU A 49 24.37 0.83 -27.76
N ILE A 50 23.58 0.78 -26.69
CA ILE A 50 22.98 -0.44 -26.14
C ILE A 50 21.49 -0.44 -26.51
N ASP A 51 21.08 -1.42 -27.33
CA ASP A 51 19.73 -1.54 -27.89
C ASP A 51 19.10 -2.89 -27.49
N GLU A 52 18.50 -2.93 -26.29
CA GLU A 52 17.91 -4.14 -25.71
C GLU A 52 16.65 -4.61 -26.45
N ALA A 53 15.92 -3.68 -27.08
CA ALA A 53 14.70 -3.95 -27.85
C ALA A 53 14.96 -4.27 -29.34
N GLY A 54 16.21 -4.17 -29.82
CA GLY A 54 16.56 -4.41 -31.23
C GLY A 54 15.97 -3.39 -32.21
N ARG A 55 15.76 -2.14 -31.79
CA ARG A 55 15.24 -1.05 -32.63
C ARG A 55 16.16 -0.68 -33.79
N LEU A 56 17.46 -0.89 -33.63
CA LEU A 56 18.50 -0.68 -34.64
C LEU A 56 18.86 -1.97 -35.38
N ALA A 57 18.02 -3.02 -35.32
CA ALA A 57 18.29 -4.29 -36.00
C ALA A 57 18.45 -4.15 -37.53
N SER A 58 17.81 -3.14 -38.15
CA SER A 58 17.99 -2.88 -39.59
C SER A 58 19.36 -2.28 -39.94
N TRP A 59 20.06 -1.69 -38.97
CA TRP A 59 21.36 -1.06 -39.17
C TRP A 59 22.42 -2.18 -39.20
N ALA A 60 22.94 -2.53 -40.38
CA ALA A 60 23.76 -3.72 -40.63
C ALA A 60 22.98 -5.06 -40.60
N GLY A 61 22.54 -5.44 -41.80
CA GLY A 61 21.93 -6.73 -42.17
C GLY A 61 22.16 -6.98 -43.68
N GLU A 62 21.23 -7.65 -44.38
CA GLU A 62 21.30 -7.80 -45.85
C GLU A 62 21.11 -6.47 -46.62
N GLU A 63 20.59 -5.43 -45.95
CA GLU A 63 20.37 -4.10 -46.54
C GLU A 63 21.61 -3.22 -46.42
N SER A 64 22.30 -3.02 -47.54
CA SER A 64 23.53 -2.21 -47.60
C SER A 64 23.28 -0.71 -47.59
N ASP A 65 22.07 -0.28 -47.97
CA ASP A 65 21.68 1.13 -48.08
C ASP A 65 21.17 1.69 -46.76
N CYS A 66 21.91 2.64 -46.16
CA CYS A 66 21.54 3.24 -44.88
C CYS A 66 20.25 4.06 -44.95
N CYS A 67 19.84 4.51 -46.14
CA CYS A 67 18.64 5.31 -46.34
C CYS A 67 17.34 4.54 -46.10
N LYS A 68 17.43 3.21 -46.00
CA LYS A 68 16.31 2.32 -45.65
C LYS A 68 16.32 1.88 -44.19
N TRP A 69 17.32 2.31 -43.41
CA TRP A 69 17.40 1.94 -42.01
C TRP A 69 16.31 2.64 -41.18
N ALA A 70 15.77 1.93 -40.20
CA ALA A 70 14.78 2.49 -39.29
C ALA A 70 15.35 3.75 -38.62
N GLY A 71 14.61 4.86 -38.70
CA GLY A 71 15.02 6.14 -38.12
C GLY A 71 15.96 6.99 -39.00
N ILE A 72 16.39 6.51 -40.17
CA ILE A 72 17.23 7.28 -41.10
C ILE A 72 16.41 7.74 -42.31
N ALA A 73 16.61 8.99 -42.74
CA ALA A 73 16.13 9.44 -44.05
C ALA A 73 17.19 10.26 -44.78
N CYS A 74 17.22 10.05 -46.10
CA CYS A 74 18.18 10.66 -47.00
C CYS A 74 17.50 11.53 -48.06
N ASP A 75 18.25 12.48 -48.62
CA ASP A 75 17.80 13.27 -49.75
C ASP A 75 17.71 12.39 -51.01
N ASN A 76 16.54 12.40 -51.65
CA ASN A 76 16.21 11.53 -52.78
C ASN A 76 17.00 11.84 -54.06
N VAL A 77 17.80 12.91 -54.08
CA VAL A 77 18.61 13.33 -55.23
C VAL A 77 20.09 13.07 -54.99
N THR A 78 20.56 13.26 -53.76
CA THR A 78 21.99 13.25 -53.40
C THR A 78 22.42 12.07 -52.53
N GLY A 79 21.48 11.38 -51.87
CA GLY A 79 21.77 10.22 -51.02
C GLY A 79 22.34 10.57 -49.64
N HIS A 80 22.44 11.86 -49.32
CA HIS A 80 22.91 12.34 -48.03
C HIS A 80 21.84 12.21 -46.95
N VAL A 81 22.25 11.76 -45.76
CA VAL A 81 21.41 11.67 -44.57
C VAL A 81 21.08 13.06 -44.06
N TYR A 82 19.80 13.40 -44.05
CA TYR A 82 19.30 14.67 -43.49
C TYR A 82 18.50 14.49 -42.20
N ARG A 83 18.08 13.26 -41.85
CA ARG A 83 17.33 12.97 -40.62
C ARG A 83 17.81 11.70 -39.92
N VAL A 84 18.00 11.82 -38.61
CA VAL A 84 18.23 10.73 -37.65
C VAL A 84 17.17 10.82 -36.55
N ASP A 85 16.35 9.79 -36.42
CA ASP A 85 15.24 9.69 -35.46
C ASP A 85 15.36 8.42 -34.62
N LEU A 86 15.74 8.64 -33.36
CA LEU A 86 16.03 7.66 -32.34
C LEU A 86 14.98 7.67 -31.21
N ARG A 87 13.83 8.33 -31.40
CA ARG A 87 12.81 8.51 -30.35
C ARG A 87 12.26 7.19 -29.81
N ALA A 88 12.29 6.99 -28.49
CA ALA A 88 11.73 5.79 -27.87
C ALA A 88 10.21 5.90 -27.57
N LEU A 89 9.60 4.79 -27.14
CA LEU A 89 8.25 4.72 -26.55
C LEU A 89 7.12 5.30 -27.43
N GLY A 90 7.29 5.32 -28.75
CA GLY A 90 6.29 5.87 -29.68
C GLY A 90 5.97 7.35 -29.46
N GLY A 91 6.85 8.09 -28.79
CA GLY A 91 6.68 9.50 -28.45
C GLY A 91 5.95 9.79 -27.15
N ASN A 92 5.43 8.77 -26.45
CA ASN A 92 4.95 8.94 -25.08
C ASN A 92 6.10 8.64 -24.11
N CYS A 93 6.86 9.65 -23.74
CA CYS A 93 7.97 9.51 -22.79
C CYS A 93 7.51 9.33 -21.32
N ASP A 94 6.29 8.84 -21.08
CA ASP A 94 5.78 8.54 -19.75
C ASP A 94 6.09 7.08 -19.42
N VAL A 95 7.11 6.88 -18.58
CA VAL A 95 7.54 5.56 -18.14
C VAL A 95 6.64 5.13 -17.00
N SER A 96 5.49 4.54 -17.34
CA SER A 96 4.89 3.58 -16.41
C SER A 96 5.91 2.46 -16.21
N TYR A 97 6.19 2.11 -14.94
CA TYR A 97 7.33 1.30 -14.44
C TYR A 97 7.40 -0.17 -14.95
N TYR A 98 6.90 -0.47 -16.14
CA TYR A 98 7.01 -1.77 -16.78
C TYR A 98 8.41 -1.95 -17.38
N ASP A 99 9.06 -3.06 -17.05
CA ASP A 99 10.39 -3.42 -17.57
C ASP A 99 10.45 -3.50 -19.11
N GLU A 100 9.33 -3.77 -19.79
CA GLU A 100 9.26 -3.74 -21.26
C GLU A 100 9.47 -2.33 -21.84
N ALA A 101 8.97 -1.28 -21.18
CA ALA A 101 9.17 0.10 -21.62
C ALA A 101 10.63 0.50 -21.49
N ARG A 102 11.30 0.09 -20.40
CA ARG A 102 12.73 0.36 -20.17
C ARG A 102 13.64 -0.29 -21.22
N LYS A 103 13.28 -1.49 -21.71
CA LYS A 103 14.01 -2.15 -22.81
C LYS A 103 13.96 -1.37 -24.13
N GLN A 104 12.93 -0.54 -24.34
CA GLN A 104 12.79 0.28 -25.56
C GLN A 104 13.71 1.50 -25.57
N MET A 105 14.23 1.92 -24.42
CA MET A 105 15.09 3.10 -24.27
C MET A 105 16.53 2.74 -24.63
N MET A 106 17.14 3.46 -25.57
CA MET A 106 18.55 3.24 -25.91
C MET A 106 19.45 3.79 -24.81
N LYS A 107 20.52 3.04 -24.52
CA LYS A 107 21.55 3.40 -23.54
C LYS A 107 22.92 3.45 -24.20
N GLY A 108 23.97 3.73 -23.43
CA GLY A 108 25.35 3.74 -23.91
C GLY A 108 25.87 5.13 -24.25
N ASP A 109 26.87 5.20 -25.12
CA ASP A 109 27.61 6.41 -25.44
C ASP A 109 27.01 7.17 -26.65
N PHE A 110 26.92 8.49 -26.53
CA PHE A 110 26.42 9.37 -27.58
C PHE A 110 27.57 9.88 -28.45
N SER A 111 27.99 9.06 -29.41
CA SER A 111 29.25 9.21 -30.15
C SER A 111 29.33 10.45 -31.08
N PRO A 112 30.50 11.11 -31.19
CA PRO A 112 30.73 12.27 -32.06
C PRO A 112 30.82 11.96 -33.56
N SER A 113 30.77 10.69 -33.95
CA SER A 113 30.75 10.24 -35.36
C SER A 113 29.65 10.92 -36.20
N LEU A 114 28.53 11.30 -35.59
CA LEU A 114 27.46 12.07 -36.23
C LEU A 114 27.93 13.40 -36.86
N MET A 115 29.06 13.97 -36.43
CA MET A 115 29.65 15.16 -37.07
C MET A 115 29.98 14.97 -38.55
N GLN A 116 30.07 13.72 -39.03
CA GLN A 116 30.30 13.44 -40.46
C GLN A 116 29.04 13.67 -41.31
N LEU A 117 27.85 13.70 -40.72
CA LEU A 117 26.57 13.95 -41.40
C LEU A 117 26.38 15.46 -41.64
N LYS A 118 27.11 16.03 -42.61
CA LYS A 118 27.14 17.49 -42.83
C LYS A 118 25.82 18.09 -43.31
N GLN A 119 24.93 17.28 -43.88
CA GLN A 119 23.60 17.71 -44.34
C GLN A 119 22.49 17.44 -43.32
N LEU A 120 22.83 17.03 -42.10
CA LEU A 120 21.83 16.71 -41.08
C LEU A 120 20.99 17.94 -40.71
N GLU A 121 19.68 17.84 -40.93
CA GLU A 121 18.70 18.87 -40.61
C GLU A 121 17.83 18.48 -39.40
N HIS A 122 17.71 17.19 -39.09
CA HIS A 122 16.83 16.67 -38.04
C HIS A 122 17.54 15.62 -37.18
N LEU A 123 17.65 15.89 -35.88
CA LEU A 123 18.16 14.96 -34.89
C LEU A 123 17.18 14.83 -33.73
N ASP A 124 16.59 13.65 -33.56
CA ASP A 124 15.74 13.32 -32.43
C ASP A 124 16.33 12.13 -31.66
N ALA A 125 16.68 12.32 -30.40
CA ALA A 125 17.13 11.27 -29.50
C ALA A 125 16.31 11.24 -28.20
N SER A 126 15.07 11.73 -28.22
CA SER A 126 14.21 11.87 -27.05
C SER A 126 13.66 10.54 -26.49
N CYS A 127 13.23 10.58 -25.23
CA CYS A 127 12.73 9.43 -24.45
C CYS A 127 13.73 8.26 -24.28
N ASN A 128 15.05 8.46 -24.39
CA ASN A 128 16.05 7.39 -24.22
C ASN A 128 16.68 7.43 -22.80
N ASP A 129 17.72 6.62 -22.53
CA ASP A 129 18.41 6.60 -21.23
C ASP A 129 19.93 6.57 -21.42
N PHE A 130 20.53 7.72 -21.72
CA PHE A 130 21.99 7.81 -21.93
C PHE A 130 22.79 7.88 -20.61
N GLY A 131 22.19 7.52 -19.47
CA GLY A 131 22.93 7.27 -18.24
C GLY A 131 23.65 8.47 -17.64
N TRP A 132 22.99 9.63 -17.56
CA TRP A 132 23.49 10.82 -16.85
C TRP A 132 24.76 11.45 -17.47
N ILE A 133 24.94 11.34 -18.79
CA ILE A 133 26.05 12.01 -19.49
C ILE A 133 25.75 13.50 -19.74
N GLN A 134 26.80 14.29 -19.98
CA GLN A 134 26.64 15.71 -20.34
C GLN A 134 26.13 15.90 -21.76
N PHE A 135 25.47 17.04 -22.01
CA PHE A 135 25.06 17.44 -23.37
C PHE A 135 26.27 17.47 -24.32
N PRO A 136 26.24 16.72 -25.44
CA PRO A 136 27.37 16.65 -26.35
C PRO A 136 27.58 17.97 -27.09
N THR A 137 28.69 18.65 -26.80
CA THR A 137 29.02 19.96 -27.38
C THR A 137 29.24 19.91 -28.89
N PHE A 138 29.61 18.75 -29.44
CA PHE A 138 29.87 18.58 -30.87
C PHE A 138 28.63 18.82 -31.74
N ILE A 139 27.42 18.68 -31.19
CA ILE A 139 26.15 18.91 -31.91
C ILE A 139 26.09 20.35 -32.44
N ALA A 140 26.72 21.30 -31.74
CA ALA A 140 26.84 22.69 -32.19
C ALA A 140 27.57 22.88 -33.53
N SER A 141 28.30 21.87 -34.02
CA SER A 141 28.98 21.89 -35.32
C SER A 141 28.07 21.53 -36.51
N LEU A 142 26.87 21.01 -36.23
CA LEU A 142 25.88 20.59 -37.23
C LEU A 142 25.00 21.78 -37.63
N VAL A 143 25.60 22.79 -38.26
CA VAL A 143 25.01 24.12 -38.51
C VAL A 143 23.74 24.12 -39.39
N ASN A 144 23.45 23.02 -40.09
CA ASN A 144 22.24 22.85 -40.91
C ASN A 144 21.03 22.32 -40.12
N LEU A 145 21.18 22.02 -38.82
CA LEU A 145 20.09 21.53 -37.99
C LEU A 145 18.94 22.53 -37.93
N LYS A 146 17.75 22.03 -38.26
CA LYS A 146 16.45 22.70 -38.14
C LYS A 146 15.64 22.13 -36.97
N TYR A 147 15.85 20.87 -36.60
CA TYR A 147 15.17 20.19 -35.50
C TYR A 147 16.17 19.47 -34.61
N LEU A 148 16.18 19.81 -33.31
CA LEU A 148 16.98 19.14 -32.29
C LEU A 148 16.12 18.81 -31.08
N ASN A 149 15.96 17.52 -30.78
CA ASN A 149 15.24 17.04 -29.61
C ASN A 149 16.09 16.03 -28.83
N LEU A 150 16.53 16.41 -27.64
CA LEU A 150 17.29 15.59 -26.68
C LEU A 150 16.52 15.42 -25.36
N SER A 151 15.23 15.78 -25.35
CA SER A 151 14.40 15.81 -24.15
C SER A 151 14.17 14.43 -23.55
N ARG A 152 14.05 14.37 -22.22
CA ARG A 152 13.77 13.14 -21.45
C ARG A 152 14.71 11.98 -21.81
N SER A 153 16.00 12.27 -21.98
CA SER A 153 17.02 11.27 -22.32
C SER A 153 18.16 11.14 -21.30
N ASN A 154 17.93 11.61 -20.06
CA ASN A 154 18.89 11.62 -18.95
C ASN A 154 20.23 12.32 -19.26
N PHE A 155 20.22 13.38 -20.07
CA PHE A 155 21.35 14.31 -20.18
C PHE A 155 21.38 15.26 -18.97
N VAL A 156 22.55 15.51 -18.41
CA VAL A 156 22.75 16.37 -17.21
C VAL A 156 23.83 17.42 -17.40
N GLY A 157 24.01 18.28 -16.40
CA GLY A 157 25.04 19.32 -16.39
C GLY A 157 24.58 20.61 -17.05
N ILE A 158 25.54 21.40 -17.55
CA ILE A 158 25.28 22.73 -18.10
C ILE A 158 24.97 22.61 -19.60
N ILE A 159 23.88 23.23 -20.05
CA ILE A 159 23.56 23.32 -21.49
C ILE A 159 24.66 24.13 -22.20
N PRO A 160 25.31 23.59 -23.26
CA PRO A 160 26.39 24.29 -23.96
C PRO A 160 25.88 25.55 -24.68
N PRO A 161 26.41 26.76 -24.35
CA PRO A 161 26.04 28.00 -25.07
C PRO A 161 26.38 27.96 -26.57
N GLN A 162 27.27 27.05 -26.98
CA GLN A 162 27.62 26.80 -28.39
C GLN A 162 26.40 26.36 -29.22
N PHE A 163 25.31 25.86 -28.61
CA PHE A 163 24.06 25.60 -29.33
C PHE A 163 23.50 26.86 -30.00
N GLY A 164 23.87 28.06 -29.54
CA GLY A 164 23.59 29.32 -30.24
C GLY A 164 24.19 29.43 -31.65
N ASN A 165 25.14 28.57 -32.03
CA ASN A 165 25.67 28.52 -33.40
C ASN A 165 24.70 27.90 -34.42
N LEU A 166 23.62 27.25 -33.97
CA LEU A 166 22.65 26.56 -34.82
C LEU A 166 21.59 27.55 -35.36
N SER A 167 22.01 28.58 -36.10
CA SER A 167 21.11 29.68 -36.52
C SER A 167 19.94 29.26 -37.42
N GLU A 168 20.00 28.06 -38.02
CA GLU A 168 18.93 27.46 -38.84
C GLU A 168 17.86 26.72 -38.01
N LEU A 169 18.01 26.68 -36.68
CA LEU A 169 17.15 25.90 -35.82
C LEU A 169 15.73 26.49 -35.71
N HIS A 170 14.75 25.61 -35.87
CA HIS A 170 13.32 25.91 -35.80
C HIS A 170 12.68 25.30 -34.55
N VAL A 171 13.14 24.10 -34.15
CA VAL A 171 12.68 23.37 -32.97
C VAL A 171 13.87 23.00 -32.10
N LEU A 172 13.80 23.38 -30.82
CA LEU A 172 14.79 23.01 -29.80
C LEU A 172 14.08 22.47 -28.55
N SER A 173 14.33 21.20 -28.23
CA SER A 173 13.78 20.55 -27.04
C SER A 173 14.90 19.88 -26.24
N LEU A 174 15.17 20.41 -25.05
CA LEU A 174 16.21 19.94 -24.13
C LEU A 174 15.65 19.55 -22.75
N GLY A 175 14.35 19.73 -22.53
CA GLY A 175 13.70 19.54 -21.24
C GLY A 175 13.71 18.09 -20.71
N SER A 176 13.73 17.93 -19.39
CA SER A 176 13.56 16.64 -18.71
C SER A 176 12.78 16.85 -17.40
N PHE A 177 11.73 16.08 -17.16
CA PHE A 177 10.92 16.19 -15.93
C PHE A 177 11.64 15.53 -14.74
N ARG A 178 11.48 16.10 -13.54
CA ARG A 178 12.15 15.64 -12.31
C ARG A 178 11.72 14.23 -11.90
N TYR A 179 12.66 13.29 -11.96
CA TYR A 179 12.68 12.12 -11.07
C TYR A 179 14.06 11.83 -10.45
N ASP A 180 15.11 12.59 -10.78
CA ASP A 180 16.48 12.20 -10.44
C ASP A 180 17.33 13.31 -9.80
N TYR A 181 18.30 12.87 -8.98
CA TYR A 181 19.13 13.67 -8.08
C TYR A 181 20.10 14.66 -8.77
N TYR A 182 20.22 14.63 -10.11
CA TYR A 182 21.18 15.44 -10.88
C TYR A 182 20.46 16.42 -11.82
N MET A 183 20.45 17.71 -11.47
CA MET A 183 19.78 18.75 -12.26
C MET A 183 20.61 19.22 -13.48
N THR A 184 19.95 19.32 -14.63
CA THR A 184 20.42 20.12 -15.78
C THR A 184 20.21 21.60 -15.49
N SER A 185 21.18 22.44 -15.86
CA SER A 185 21.10 23.88 -15.63
C SER A 185 21.62 24.70 -16.81
N THR A 186 21.28 25.98 -16.84
CA THR A 186 21.92 26.97 -17.70
C THR A 186 22.43 28.14 -16.85
N ILE A 187 23.61 28.65 -17.18
CA ILE A 187 24.22 29.80 -16.49
C ILE A 187 23.62 31.11 -17.02
N ASP A 188 23.36 31.19 -18.33
CA ASP A 188 22.64 32.30 -18.97
C ASP A 188 21.80 31.78 -20.16
N MET A 189 20.90 32.60 -20.69
CA MET A 189 20.09 32.29 -21.87
C MET A 189 20.48 33.12 -23.10
N GLN A 190 21.52 33.95 -23.03
CA GLN A 190 21.85 34.93 -24.07
C GLN A 190 22.14 34.29 -25.44
N TRP A 191 22.67 33.06 -25.43
CA TRP A 191 22.92 32.28 -26.65
C TRP A 191 21.64 31.96 -27.45
N LEU A 192 20.45 31.97 -26.85
CA LEU A 192 19.19 31.78 -27.60
C LEU A 192 18.90 32.96 -28.52
N SER A 193 19.42 34.15 -28.23
CA SER A 193 19.13 35.35 -29.01
C SER A 193 19.62 35.27 -30.46
N SER A 194 20.54 34.36 -30.80
CA SER A 194 20.99 34.12 -32.18
C SER A 194 20.06 33.19 -32.98
N LEU A 195 19.09 32.55 -32.33
CA LEU A 195 18.20 31.53 -32.93
C LEU A 195 16.88 32.15 -33.44
N HIS A 196 16.97 33.16 -34.30
CA HIS A 196 15.80 33.96 -34.72
C HIS A 196 14.70 33.18 -35.51
N LYS A 197 15.03 31.98 -36.02
CA LYS A 197 14.09 31.09 -36.74
C LYS A 197 13.30 30.15 -35.83
N LEU A 198 13.61 30.14 -34.53
CA LEU A 198 13.02 29.25 -33.56
C LEU A 198 11.52 29.55 -33.41
N HIS A 199 10.69 28.52 -33.62
CA HIS A 199 9.25 28.58 -33.35
C HIS A 199 8.81 27.67 -32.21
N HIS A 200 9.62 26.69 -31.81
CA HIS A 200 9.37 25.84 -30.64
C HIS A 200 10.61 25.79 -29.74
N LEU A 201 10.43 26.13 -28.47
CA LEU A 201 11.44 26.02 -27.42
C LEU A 201 10.88 25.25 -26.22
N ASP A 202 11.50 24.11 -25.90
CA ASP A 202 11.20 23.32 -24.71
C ASP A 202 12.44 23.17 -23.81
N LEU A 203 12.35 23.78 -22.63
CA LEU A 203 13.34 23.69 -21.55
C LEU A 203 12.72 23.18 -20.25
N ASN A 204 11.61 22.42 -20.32
CA ASN A 204 10.94 21.87 -19.13
C ASN A 204 11.93 21.18 -18.18
N GLY A 205 11.87 21.49 -16.88
CA GLY A 205 12.73 20.93 -15.84
C GLY A 205 14.21 21.35 -15.88
N VAL A 206 14.64 22.16 -16.85
CA VAL A 206 15.97 22.78 -16.85
C VAL A 206 16.01 23.88 -15.81
N ASN A 207 16.99 23.85 -14.92
CA ASN A 207 17.19 24.92 -13.95
C ASN A 207 17.68 26.19 -14.64
N ILE A 208 16.81 27.20 -14.76
CA ILE A 208 17.14 28.51 -15.32
C ILE A 208 17.09 29.62 -14.27
N SER A 209 17.07 29.28 -12.97
CA SER A 209 16.96 30.25 -11.87
C SER A 209 18.04 31.35 -11.87
N GLN A 210 19.20 31.10 -12.49
CA GLN A 210 20.28 32.09 -12.63
C GLN A 210 20.08 33.06 -13.82
N ALA A 211 19.21 32.74 -14.78
CA ALA A 211 18.94 33.56 -15.96
C ALA A 211 17.93 34.69 -15.66
N SER A 212 18.37 35.68 -14.88
CA SER A 212 17.54 36.82 -14.43
C SER A 212 16.96 37.72 -15.54
N ASP A 213 17.40 37.55 -16.79
CA ASP A 213 16.93 38.32 -17.95
C ASP A 213 16.23 37.45 -19.02
N TRP A 214 15.80 36.23 -18.64
CA TRP A 214 15.20 35.26 -19.55
C TRP A 214 14.08 35.85 -20.43
N LEU A 215 13.15 36.63 -19.86
CA LEU A 215 12.02 37.20 -20.62
C LEU A 215 12.49 38.23 -21.65
N LYS A 216 13.57 38.96 -21.36
CA LYS A 216 14.18 39.90 -22.31
C LYS A 216 14.80 39.15 -23.48
N VAL A 217 15.46 38.02 -23.22
CA VAL A 217 16.01 37.14 -24.26
C VAL A 217 14.89 36.53 -25.10
N ILE A 218 13.87 35.95 -24.49
CA ILE A 218 12.74 35.34 -25.19
C ILE A 218 12.02 36.37 -26.08
N ASN A 219 11.87 37.63 -25.63
CA ASN A 219 11.32 38.71 -26.45
C ASN A 219 12.15 39.09 -27.70
N THR A 220 13.38 38.57 -27.84
CA THR A 220 14.18 38.71 -29.09
C THR A 220 13.82 37.67 -30.16
N LEU A 221 12.91 36.73 -29.86
CA LEU A 221 12.48 35.63 -30.72
C LEU A 221 11.03 35.85 -31.23
N PRO A 222 10.80 36.70 -32.24
CA PRO A 222 9.45 37.05 -32.70
C PRO A 222 8.73 35.90 -33.42
N SER A 223 9.47 34.89 -33.88
CA SER A 223 8.94 33.70 -34.57
C SER A 223 8.43 32.62 -33.61
N LEU A 224 8.57 32.82 -32.29
CA LEU A 224 8.24 31.81 -31.29
C LEU A 224 6.72 31.56 -31.24
N VAL A 225 6.33 30.31 -31.43
CA VAL A 225 4.94 29.82 -31.44
C VAL A 225 4.63 29.02 -30.18
N GLU A 226 5.61 28.25 -29.68
CA GLU A 226 5.48 27.45 -28.46
C GLU A 226 6.66 27.68 -27.52
N LEU A 227 6.35 27.92 -26.25
CA LEU A 227 7.33 28.10 -25.18
C LEU A 227 6.97 27.22 -23.98
N HIS A 228 7.85 26.29 -23.63
CA HIS A 228 7.69 25.38 -22.50
C HIS A 228 8.81 25.59 -21.47
N LEU A 229 8.46 26.13 -20.30
CA LEU A 229 9.35 26.44 -19.18
C LEU A 229 8.81 25.87 -17.85
N SER A 230 8.10 24.75 -17.90
CA SER A 230 7.57 24.07 -16.71
C SER A 230 8.69 23.61 -15.77
N ASN A 231 8.52 23.77 -14.46
CA ASN A 231 9.46 23.32 -13.42
C ASN A 231 10.92 23.78 -13.63
N THR A 232 11.11 25.00 -14.13
CA THR A 232 12.44 25.57 -14.44
C THR A 232 13.08 26.35 -13.29
N GLN A 233 12.43 26.33 -12.11
CA GLN A 233 12.80 27.07 -10.90
C GLN A 233 12.74 28.61 -11.05
N LEU A 234 11.89 29.11 -11.94
CA LEU A 234 11.60 30.54 -12.02
C LEU A 234 10.87 31.02 -10.76
N GLN A 235 11.22 32.22 -10.29
CA GLN A 235 10.65 32.85 -9.09
C GLN A 235 10.05 34.26 -9.34
N ASP A 236 10.49 34.95 -10.40
CA ASP A 236 10.02 36.29 -10.79
C ASP A 236 9.45 36.28 -12.21
N MET A 237 8.33 36.98 -12.39
CA MET A 237 7.61 37.15 -13.67
C MET A 237 7.90 38.48 -14.39
N HIS A 238 8.78 39.33 -13.83
CA HIS A 238 9.19 40.62 -14.40
C HIS A 238 8.01 41.54 -14.79
N PRO A 239 7.30 42.13 -13.82
CA PRO A 239 6.05 42.86 -14.05
C PRO A 239 6.19 44.16 -14.87
N TYR A 240 7.43 44.64 -15.10
CA TYR A 240 7.70 45.95 -15.74
C TYR A 240 7.88 45.89 -17.26
N VAL A 241 7.85 44.71 -17.88
CA VAL A 241 7.90 44.59 -19.34
C VAL A 241 6.51 44.87 -19.91
N SER A 242 6.26 46.11 -20.32
CA SER A 242 4.93 46.58 -20.73
C SER A 242 4.49 46.08 -22.12
N ASN A 243 5.44 45.75 -23.02
CA ASN A 243 5.15 45.32 -24.39
C ASN A 243 5.86 43.99 -24.68
N SER A 244 5.09 42.94 -24.98
CA SER A 244 5.61 41.67 -25.49
C SER A 244 5.73 41.72 -27.01
N ASN A 245 6.86 41.23 -27.54
CA ASN A 245 7.05 41.05 -28.99
C ASN A 245 6.64 39.66 -29.48
N LEU A 246 6.05 38.83 -28.59
CA LEU A 246 5.68 37.44 -28.85
C LEU A 246 4.33 37.33 -29.56
N THR A 247 4.16 38.04 -30.67
CA THR A 247 2.87 38.13 -31.40
C THR A 247 2.46 36.84 -32.10
N SER A 248 3.40 35.89 -32.28
CA SER A 248 3.16 34.57 -32.88
C SER A 248 2.87 33.49 -31.84
N LEU A 249 3.02 33.80 -30.54
CA LEU A 249 2.98 32.80 -29.48
C LEU A 249 1.57 32.26 -29.28
N SER A 250 1.42 30.95 -29.47
CA SER A 250 0.15 30.24 -29.38
C SER A 250 0.06 29.35 -28.14
N LEU A 251 1.18 28.85 -27.64
CA LEU A 251 1.26 28.03 -26.44
C LEU A 251 2.31 28.59 -25.49
N LEU A 252 1.89 28.77 -24.23
CA LEU A 252 2.78 29.15 -23.13
C LEU A 252 2.56 28.20 -21.94
N ASP A 253 3.61 27.47 -21.56
CA ASP A 253 3.65 26.65 -20.36
C ASP A 253 4.69 27.18 -19.37
N LEU A 254 4.22 27.66 -18.23
CA LEU A 254 5.04 28.12 -17.10
C LEU A 254 4.77 27.31 -15.83
N SER A 255 4.11 26.16 -15.95
CA SER A 255 3.63 25.36 -14.83
C SER A 255 4.74 24.92 -13.86
N GLN A 256 4.39 24.55 -12.63
CA GLN A 256 5.30 24.04 -11.60
C GLN A 256 6.49 24.97 -11.25
N ASN A 257 6.36 26.28 -11.49
CA ASN A 257 7.31 27.29 -11.00
C ASN A 257 6.73 28.00 -9.77
N ASP A 258 7.56 28.49 -8.85
CA ASP A 258 7.05 29.14 -7.64
C ASP A 258 6.98 30.66 -7.82
N PHE A 259 5.83 31.16 -8.26
CA PHE A 259 5.57 32.59 -8.41
C PHE A 259 4.82 33.18 -7.20
N SER A 260 4.94 32.59 -6.01
CA SER A 260 4.23 33.03 -4.80
C SER A 260 4.49 34.48 -4.38
N GLN A 261 5.59 35.09 -4.82
CA GLN A 261 5.96 36.49 -4.59
C GLN A 261 5.53 37.44 -5.73
N SER A 262 5.05 36.89 -6.85
CA SER A 262 4.69 37.62 -8.06
C SER A 262 3.17 37.66 -8.25
N PHE A 263 2.67 38.73 -8.88
CA PHE A 263 1.32 38.76 -9.45
C PHE A 263 1.36 38.36 -10.92
N MET A 264 0.25 37.86 -11.45
CA MET A 264 0.15 37.53 -12.87
C MET A 264 0.33 38.80 -13.73
N PRO A 265 1.35 38.86 -14.60
CA PRO A 265 1.79 40.10 -15.25
C PRO A 265 0.89 40.49 -16.44
N GLU A 266 0.82 41.80 -16.72
CA GLU A 266 -0.05 42.33 -17.80
C GLU A 266 0.33 41.82 -19.18
N TRP A 267 1.60 41.49 -19.42
CA TRP A 267 2.07 41.06 -20.72
C TRP A 267 1.39 39.75 -21.16
N ILE A 268 0.98 38.85 -20.26
CA ILE A 268 0.29 37.61 -20.63
C ILE A 268 -1.05 37.93 -21.30
N TYR A 269 -1.83 38.88 -20.74
CA TYR A 269 -3.11 39.30 -21.32
C TYR A 269 -2.96 40.07 -22.64
N SER A 270 -1.75 40.54 -22.95
CA SER A 270 -1.45 41.23 -24.22
C SER A 270 -1.24 40.26 -25.40
N ILE A 271 -0.96 38.98 -25.13
CA ILE A 271 -0.68 37.96 -26.16
C ILE A 271 -2.00 37.36 -26.70
N THR A 272 -2.69 38.14 -27.53
CA THR A 272 -4.00 37.75 -28.12
C THR A 272 -3.95 36.55 -29.08
N SER A 273 -2.75 36.12 -29.48
CA SER A 273 -2.50 34.91 -30.28
C SER A 273 -2.58 33.61 -29.48
N LEU A 274 -2.60 33.66 -28.14
CA LEU A 274 -2.61 32.46 -27.30
C LEU A 274 -3.85 31.60 -27.55
N VAL A 275 -3.58 30.31 -27.76
CA VAL A 275 -4.55 29.22 -27.89
C VAL A 275 -4.50 28.32 -26.66
N SER A 276 -3.31 28.10 -26.08
CA SER A 276 -3.11 27.30 -24.87
C SER A 276 -2.26 28.04 -23.84
N LEU A 277 -2.71 28.05 -22.58
CA LEU A 277 -2.01 28.65 -21.45
C LEU A 277 -2.00 27.68 -20.27
N ASP A 278 -0.82 27.27 -19.84
CA ASP A 278 -0.61 26.45 -18.64
C ASP A 278 0.18 27.23 -17.58
N LEU A 279 -0.48 27.48 -16.45
CA LEU A 279 0.06 28.12 -15.26
C LEU A 279 -0.15 27.24 -14.02
N SER A 280 -0.28 25.93 -14.21
CA SER A 280 -0.57 24.98 -13.13
C SER A 280 0.52 24.96 -12.07
N SER A 281 0.14 24.82 -10.79
CA SER A 281 1.03 24.77 -9.62
C SER A 281 2.00 25.97 -9.52
N CYS A 282 1.53 27.16 -9.91
CA CYS A 282 2.36 28.38 -9.92
C CYS A 282 2.31 29.22 -8.62
N ASN A 283 1.44 28.85 -7.66
CA ASN A 283 1.20 29.56 -6.41
C ASN A 283 0.77 31.05 -6.56
N PHE A 284 0.17 31.44 -7.69
CA PHE A 284 -0.32 32.81 -7.85
C PHE A 284 -1.42 33.14 -6.82
N LYS A 285 -1.31 34.34 -6.23
CA LYS A 285 -2.25 34.89 -5.24
C LYS A 285 -2.83 36.24 -5.70
N GLY A 286 -4.07 36.54 -5.30
CA GLY A 286 -4.66 37.89 -5.40
C GLY A 286 -5.67 38.12 -6.53
N SER A 287 -6.11 39.38 -6.67
CA SER A 287 -7.12 39.82 -7.64
C SER A 287 -6.48 40.14 -8.99
N ILE A 288 -6.91 39.43 -10.03
CA ILE A 288 -6.35 39.51 -11.38
C ILE A 288 -7.18 40.40 -12.32
N TYR A 289 -6.49 41.07 -13.26
CA TYR A 289 -7.09 41.73 -14.42
C TYR A 289 -7.53 40.71 -15.49
N SER A 290 -8.71 40.94 -16.07
CA SER A 290 -9.55 39.94 -16.74
C SER A 290 -8.96 39.27 -18.01
N PHE A 291 -9.21 37.97 -18.19
CA PHE A 291 -8.91 37.17 -19.41
C PHE A 291 -9.61 37.62 -20.71
N ARG A 292 -10.43 38.68 -20.66
CA ARG A 292 -11.30 39.13 -21.76
C ARG A 292 -10.59 39.30 -23.11
N ASN A 293 -9.32 39.67 -23.11
CA ASN A 293 -8.56 39.93 -24.34
C ASN A 293 -8.10 38.64 -25.05
N LEU A 294 -8.05 37.49 -24.36
CA LEU A 294 -7.56 36.22 -24.92
C LEU A 294 -8.68 35.47 -25.66
N THR A 295 -9.18 36.08 -26.74
CA THR A 295 -10.35 35.57 -27.49
C THR A 295 -10.08 34.27 -28.28
N ASN A 296 -8.82 33.97 -28.58
CA ASN A 296 -8.41 32.74 -29.26
C ASN A 296 -8.11 31.57 -28.30
N LEU A 297 -8.20 31.79 -26.99
CA LEU A 297 -7.86 30.77 -26.00
C LEU A 297 -8.84 29.59 -26.06
N GLU A 298 -8.30 28.40 -26.25
CA GLU A 298 -9.01 27.11 -26.34
C GLU A 298 -8.69 26.22 -25.13
N SER A 299 -7.48 26.29 -24.57
CA SER A 299 -7.09 25.54 -23.37
C SER A 299 -6.53 26.43 -22.28
N LEU A 300 -7.01 26.25 -21.04
CA LEU A 300 -6.53 26.97 -19.86
C LEU A 300 -6.35 25.99 -18.70
N HIS A 301 -5.10 25.81 -18.28
CA HIS A 301 -4.72 25.01 -17.11
C HIS A 301 -4.14 25.93 -16.04
N VAL A 302 -4.80 25.99 -14.89
CA VAL A 302 -4.43 26.88 -13.79
C VAL A 302 -4.51 26.18 -12.43
N HIS A 303 -4.42 24.85 -12.45
CA HIS A 303 -4.44 23.99 -11.26
C HIS A 303 -3.57 24.56 -10.13
N GLY A 304 -3.99 24.44 -8.87
CA GLY A 304 -3.15 24.85 -7.74
C GLY A 304 -2.96 26.37 -7.56
N ASN A 305 -3.75 27.20 -8.23
CA ASN A 305 -3.73 28.66 -8.06
C ASN A 305 -5.04 29.21 -7.49
N THR A 306 -4.95 30.10 -6.50
CA THR A 306 -6.13 30.56 -5.73
C THR A 306 -6.92 31.71 -6.38
N PHE A 307 -6.39 32.34 -7.43
CA PHE A 307 -7.02 33.51 -8.07
C PHE A 307 -8.31 33.18 -8.84
N MET A 308 -8.54 31.90 -9.17
CA MET A 308 -9.71 31.47 -9.94
C MET A 308 -11.01 31.48 -9.14
N ASN A 309 -10.94 31.58 -7.79
CA ASN A 309 -12.11 31.70 -6.92
C ASN A 309 -12.73 33.11 -6.97
N SER A 310 -13.08 33.58 -8.18
CA SER A 310 -13.69 34.89 -8.44
C SER A 310 -14.63 34.83 -9.65
N SER A 311 -15.91 35.18 -9.46
CA SER A 311 -16.90 35.20 -10.54
C SER A 311 -16.52 36.16 -11.67
N LEU A 312 -15.83 37.26 -11.38
CA LEU A 312 -15.39 38.23 -12.39
C LEU A 312 -14.31 37.66 -13.32
N VAL A 313 -13.42 36.82 -12.77
CA VAL A 313 -12.36 36.14 -13.53
C VAL A 313 -12.97 35.12 -14.48
N LEU A 314 -13.87 34.26 -13.97
CA LEU A 314 -14.57 33.26 -14.79
C LEU A 314 -15.48 33.89 -15.85
N GLN A 315 -16.20 34.98 -15.53
CA GLN A 315 -16.95 35.74 -16.54
C GLN A 315 -16.04 36.34 -17.61
N GLY A 316 -14.79 36.64 -17.28
CA GLY A 316 -13.80 37.12 -18.25
C GLY A 316 -13.48 36.10 -19.34
N LEU A 317 -13.63 34.80 -19.07
CA LEU A 317 -13.40 33.72 -20.02
C LEU A 317 -14.52 33.57 -21.06
N SER A 318 -15.68 34.20 -20.86
CA SER A 318 -16.83 34.02 -21.75
C SER A 318 -16.61 34.59 -23.16
N SER A 319 -15.59 35.43 -23.36
CA SER A 319 -15.19 35.92 -24.69
C SER A 319 -14.22 35.00 -25.44
N SER A 320 -13.72 33.96 -24.78
CA SER A 320 -12.79 32.97 -25.36
C SER A 320 -13.54 31.80 -26.00
N LYS A 321 -12.85 31.03 -26.84
CA LYS A 321 -13.38 29.82 -27.47
C LYS A 321 -13.00 28.56 -26.67
N LEU A 322 -13.12 28.65 -25.35
CA LEU A 322 -12.54 27.66 -24.45
C LEU A 322 -13.17 26.27 -24.65
N ILE A 323 -12.31 25.28 -24.85
CA ILE A 323 -12.61 23.86 -25.03
C ILE A 323 -12.21 23.08 -23.77
N SER A 324 -11.09 23.45 -23.14
CA SER A 324 -10.58 22.80 -21.93
C SER A 324 -10.33 23.82 -20.82
N LEU A 325 -10.84 23.52 -19.62
CA LEU A 325 -10.63 24.33 -18.43
C LEU A 325 -10.28 23.43 -17.24
N ASP A 326 -9.07 23.59 -16.72
CA ASP A 326 -8.63 22.96 -15.48
C ASP A 326 -8.45 24.01 -14.39
N ILE A 327 -9.35 23.94 -13.40
CA ILE A 327 -9.39 24.77 -12.20
C ILE A 327 -9.40 23.89 -10.95
N SER A 328 -8.73 22.74 -11.03
CA SER A 328 -8.52 21.83 -9.91
C SER A 328 -7.60 22.44 -8.84
N SER A 329 -7.82 22.12 -7.57
CA SER A 329 -7.01 22.66 -6.45
C SER A 329 -6.88 24.20 -6.43
N CYS A 330 -7.90 24.93 -6.88
CA CYS A 330 -7.93 26.38 -6.96
C CYS A 330 -8.72 27.06 -5.82
N ASP A 331 -9.09 26.28 -4.77
CA ASP A 331 -10.00 26.70 -3.70
C ASP A 331 -11.33 27.26 -4.21
N ILE A 332 -11.85 26.74 -5.32
CA ILE A 332 -13.10 27.21 -5.93
C ILE A 332 -14.27 26.99 -4.97
N SER A 333 -15.10 28.02 -4.81
CA SER A 333 -16.37 27.96 -4.07
C SER A 333 -17.57 27.72 -5.00
N SER A 334 -18.58 26.99 -4.52
CA SER A 334 -19.76 26.65 -5.33
C SER A 334 -20.54 27.86 -5.84
N SER A 335 -20.50 29.00 -5.12
CA SER A 335 -21.17 30.25 -5.53
C SER A 335 -20.54 30.90 -6.77
N VAL A 336 -19.28 30.58 -7.07
CA VAL A 336 -18.54 31.16 -8.20
C VAL A 336 -18.81 30.38 -9.49
N LEU A 337 -19.13 29.08 -9.41
CA LEU A 337 -19.33 28.18 -10.54
C LEU A 337 -20.48 28.58 -11.47
N ASP A 338 -21.47 29.32 -10.96
CA ASP A 338 -22.56 29.84 -11.80
C ASP A 338 -22.02 30.71 -12.95
N ALA A 339 -20.84 31.32 -12.82
CA ALA A 339 -20.21 32.10 -13.88
C ALA A 339 -19.82 31.29 -15.14
N LEU A 340 -19.70 29.97 -15.04
CA LEU A 340 -19.30 29.08 -16.14
C LEU A 340 -20.42 28.85 -17.17
N HIS A 341 -21.67 29.25 -16.88
CA HIS A 341 -22.84 28.95 -17.73
C HIS A 341 -22.74 29.44 -19.18
N ASN A 342 -21.88 30.42 -19.48
CA ASN A 342 -21.69 30.97 -20.83
C ASN A 342 -20.62 30.22 -21.64
N LEU A 343 -19.85 29.31 -21.04
CA LEU A 343 -18.77 28.56 -21.70
C LEU A 343 -19.31 27.34 -22.47
N THR A 344 -20.30 27.55 -23.32
CA THR A 344 -21.01 26.46 -24.03
C THR A 344 -20.17 25.67 -25.04
N SER A 345 -18.95 26.12 -25.36
CA SER A 345 -17.99 25.39 -26.20
C SER A 345 -17.13 24.38 -25.42
N LEU A 346 -17.26 24.34 -24.10
CA LEU A 346 -16.40 23.55 -23.22
C LEU A 346 -16.64 22.05 -23.40
N HIS A 347 -15.55 21.31 -23.62
CA HIS A 347 -15.51 19.86 -23.75
C HIS A 347 -14.90 19.19 -22.51
N ILE A 348 -13.93 19.82 -21.85
CA ILE A 348 -13.24 19.28 -20.66
C ILE A 348 -13.35 20.30 -19.54
N LEU A 349 -13.79 19.84 -18.37
CA LEU A 349 -13.85 20.64 -17.15
C LEU A 349 -13.30 19.84 -15.96
N ASP A 350 -12.16 20.28 -15.42
CA ASP A 350 -11.60 19.72 -14.19
C ASP A 350 -11.87 20.66 -13.01
N LEU A 351 -12.60 20.14 -12.02
CA LEU A 351 -12.96 20.78 -10.76
C LEU A 351 -12.44 19.98 -9.56
N SER A 352 -11.56 19.00 -9.79
CA SER A 352 -11.07 18.09 -8.74
C SER A 352 -10.23 18.81 -7.68
N LEU A 353 -10.00 18.14 -6.55
CA LEU A 353 -9.11 18.63 -5.47
C LEU A 353 -9.51 20.01 -4.91
N ASN A 354 -10.79 20.38 -5.01
CA ASN A 354 -11.33 21.62 -4.43
C ASN A 354 -12.07 21.32 -3.11
N GLN A 355 -12.66 22.36 -2.51
CA GLN A 355 -13.41 22.25 -1.25
C GLN A 355 -14.93 22.34 -1.47
N LEU A 356 -15.43 21.92 -2.65
CA LEU A 356 -16.84 22.04 -3.01
C LEU A 356 -17.70 21.09 -2.16
N SER A 357 -18.66 21.65 -1.42
CA SER A 357 -19.57 20.89 -0.56
C SER A 357 -21.05 21.04 -0.91
N GLU A 358 -21.40 22.14 -1.61
CA GLU A 358 -22.77 22.41 -2.06
C GLU A 358 -23.02 21.81 -3.46
N PRO A 359 -24.29 21.53 -3.83
CA PRO A 359 -24.63 21.07 -5.16
C PRO A 359 -24.12 21.99 -6.27
N LEU A 360 -23.66 21.38 -7.37
CA LEU A 360 -23.28 22.12 -8.57
C LEU A 360 -24.46 22.99 -9.06
N PRO A 361 -24.19 24.22 -9.52
CA PRO A 361 -25.24 25.11 -10.01
C PRO A 361 -25.99 24.50 -11.20
N LYS A 362 -27.31 24.67 -11.21
CA LYS A 362 -28.19 24.11 -12.25
C LYS A 362 -27.82 24.58 -13.66
N SER A 363 -27.20 25.76 -13.76
CA SER A 363 -26.77 26.39 -14.99
C SER A 363 -25.67 25.59 -15.73
N LEU A 364 -24.87 24.78 -15.02
CA LEU A 364 -23.90 23.86 -15.61
C LEU A 364 -24.58 22.77 -16.48
N GLY A 365 -25.86 22.47 -16.22
CA GLY A 365 -26.65 21.58 -17.08
C GLY A 365 -26.84 22.09 -18.51
N ASN A 366 -26.44 23.33 -18.83
CA ASN A 366 -26.46 23.89 -20.18
C ASN A 366 -25.24 23.48 -21.02
N LEU A 367 -24.18 22.93 -20.41
CA LEU A 367 -22.93 22.55 -21.08
C LEU A 367 -23.07 21.18 -21.78
N CYS A 368 -23.99 21.06 -22.75
CA CYS A 368 -24.29 19.77 -23.40
C CYS A 368 -23.21 19.28 -24.40
N THR A 369 -22.20 20.11 -24.68
CA THR A 369 -20.99 19.80 -25.44
C THR A 369 -19.91 19.13 -24.58
N LEU A 370 -20.07 19.14 -23.26
CA LEU A 370 -19.11 18.58 -22.32
C LEU A 370 -18.94 17.07 -22.56
N ARG A 371 -17.69 16.67 -22.70
CA ARG A 371 -17.23 15.29 -22.89
C ARG A 371 -16.60 14.75 -21.62
N GLU A 372 -15.85 15.57 -20.89
CA GLU A 372 -15.15 15.13 -19.69
C GLU A 372 -15.43 16.07 -18.54
N ILE A 373 -15.72 15.48 -17.37
CA ILE A 373 -15.80 16.21 -16.12
C ILE A 373 -15.14 15.42 -15.00
N ASP A 374 -14.23 16.07 -14.28
CA ASP A 374 -13.66 15.55 -13.03
C ASP A 374 -14.10 16.40 -11.84
N LEU A 375 -14.72 15.73 -10.87
CA LEU A 375 -15.24 16.27 -9.62
C LEU A 375 -14.56 15.65 -8.40
N SER A 376 -13.52 14.84 -8.61
CA SER A 376 -12.87 14.03 -7.57
C SER A 376 -12.28 14.88 -6.44
N ASP A 377 -12.11 14.28 -5.27
CA ASP A 377 -11.46 14.91 -4.11
C ASP A 377 -12.11 16.24 -3.70
N ASN A 378 -13.45 16.27 -3.71
CA ASN A 378 -14.29 17.34 -3.19
C ASN A 378 -15.08 16.87 -1.95
N LYS A 379 -16.00 17.68 -1.40
CA LYS A 379 -16.72 17.43 -0.13
C LYS A 379 -18.23 17.28 -0.30
N PHE A 380 -18.68 16.52 -1.29
CA PHE A 380 -20.09 16.31 -1.62
C PHE A 380 -20.83 15.30 -0.70
N GLY A 381 -20.34 15.06 0.52
CA GLY A 381 -20.86 14.05 1.46
C GLY A 381 -22.36 14.14 1.79
N ASN A 382 -22.95 15.33 1.66
CA ASN A 382 -24.37 15.58 1.92
C ASN A 382 -25.26 15.51 0.68
N ILE A 383 -24.72 15.07 -0.46
CA ILE A 383 -25.42 15.06 -1.76
C ILE A 383 -25.59 13.62 -2.24
N SER A 384 -26.81 13.26 -2.60
CA SER A 384 -27.06 11.96 -3.23
C SER A 384 -26.49 11.93 -4.65
N LEU A 385 -25.94 10.80 -5.07
CA LEU A 385 -25.37 10.62 -6.40
C LEU A 385 -26.40 10.90 -7.51
N THR A 386 -27.67 10.55 -7.30
CA THR A 386 -28.74 10.87 -8.27
C THR A 386 -28.88 12.37 -8.47
N ASN A 387 -28.87 13.16 -7.39
CA ASN A 387 -28.91 14.62 -7.47
C ASN A 387 -27.59 15.20 -8.00
N HIS A 388 -26.46 14.58 -7.69
CA HIS A 388 -25.15 14.99 -8.18
C HIS A 388 -25.07 14.87 -9.72
N LEU A 389 -25.69 13.83 -10.29
CA LEU A 389 -25.67 13.55 -11.73
C LEU A 389 -26.88 14.08 -12.50
N GLU A 390 -27.91 14.64 -11.82
CA GLU A 390 -29.19 14.98 -12.47
C GLU A 390 -29.04 15.92 -13.67
N TYR A 391 -28.01 16.77 -13.65
CA TYR A 391 -27.77 17.81 -14.65
C TYR A 391 -27.33 17.21 -15.99
N PHE A 392 -26.49 16.17 -15.96
CA PHE A 392 -26.00 15.50 -17.16
C PHE A 392 -27.11 14.72 -17.87
N PHE A 393 -28.18 14.35 -17.16
CA PHE A 393 -29.34 13.67 -17.75
C PHE A 393 -30.33 14.61 -18.46
N LYS A 394 -30.18 15.93 -18.33
CA LYS A 394 -31.10 16.93 -18.92
C LYS A 394 -30.78 17.24 -20.38
N CYS A 395 -29.56 16.98 -20.84
CA CYS A 395 -29.18 17.18 -22.23
C CYS A 395 -29.96 16.23 -23.16
N ARG A 396 -30.48 16.77 -24.27
CA ARG A 396 -31.23 15.99 -25.27
C ARG A 396 -30.38 14.90 -25.92
N SER A 397 -29.09 15.16 -26.07
CA SER A 397 -28.06 14.22 -26.53
C SER A 397 -26.81 14.46 -25.68
N PRO A 398 -26.65 13.74 -24.55
CA PRO A 398 -25.46 13.89 -23.71
C PRO A 398 -24.21 13.45 -24.48
N SER A 399 -23.18 14.30 -24.53
CA SER A 399 -21.91 14.00 -25.22
C SER A 399 -20.84 13.46 -24.28
N LEU A 400 -21.20 13.19 -23.02
CA LEU A 400 -20.26 12.84 -21.95
C LEU A 400 -19.58 11.49 -22.22
N GLU A 401 -18.26 11.53 -22.29
CA GLU A 401 -17.32 10.42 -22.51
C GLU A 401 -16.62 10.02 -21.20
N SER A 402 -16.32 10.97 -20.31
CA SER A 402 -15.68 10.69 -19.01
C SER A 402 -16.40 11.41 -17.87
N LEU A 403 -16.70 10.66 -16.81
CA LEU A 403 -17.27 11.17 -15.57
C LEU A 403 -16.49 10.61 -14.39
N SER A 404 -15.81 11.51 -13.67
CA SER A 404 -15.00 11.19 -12.49
C SER A 404 -15.53 11.96 -11.28
N SER A 405 -15.79 11.24 -10.19
CA SER A 405 -16.22 11.81 -8.90
C SER A 405 -15.69 10.94 -7.77
N ARG A 406 -14.38 10.63 -7.82
CA ARG A 406 -13.71 9.76 -6.84
C ARG A 406 -13.50 10.50 -5.53
N ASN A 407 -13.58 9.82 -4.40
CA ASN A 407 -13.28 10.42 -3.09
C ASN A 407 -14.02 11.73 -2.81
N THR A 408 -15.33 11.78 -3.08
CA THR A 408 -16.14 12.98 -2.84
C THR A 408 -17.12 12.84 -1.67
N GLY A 409 -17.30 11.61 -1.18
CA GLY A 409 -18.23 11.26 -0.10
C GLY A 409 -19.69 11.14 -0.54
N VAL A 410 -20.02 11.32 -1.83
CA VAL A 410 -21.40 11.21 -2.33
C VAL A 410 -22.05 9.89 -1.90
N PHE A 411 -23.34 9.93 -1.57
CA PHE A 411 -24.08 8.77 -1.07
C PHE A 411 -25.29 8.42 -1.95
N GLY A 412 -26.03 7.37 -1.60
CA GLY A 412 -27.25 7.00 -2.31
C GLY A 412 -27.00 6.00 -3.45
N HIS A 413 -27.95 5.85 -4.37
CA HIS A 413 -27.92 4.75 -5.37
C HIS A 413 -27.40 5.20 -6.74
N LEU A 414 -26.81 4.26 -7.48
CA LEU A 414 -26.53 4.43 -8.90
C LEU A 414 -27.88 4.48 -9.67
N PRO A 415 -28.24 5.60 -10.31
CA PRO A 415 -29.55 5.76 -10.93
C PRO A 415 -29.65 4.97 -12.25
N ASP A 416 -30.82 4.39 -12.55
CA ASP A 416 -31.08 3.71 -13.83
C ASP A 416 -30.83 4.61 -15.05
N GLN A 417 -31.00 5.92 -14.87
CA GLN A 417 -30.78 6.97 -15.86
C GLN A 417 -29.33 7.03 -16.36
N ILE A 418 -28.36 6.43 -15.65
CA ILE A 418 -26.97 6.36 -16.11
C ILE A 418 -26.87 5.74 -17.51
N GLY A 419 -27.75 4.79 -17.83
CA GLY A 419 -27.84 4.18 -19.16
C GLY A 419 -28.29 5.11 -20.29
N LYS A 420 -28.56 6.40 -20.02
CA LYS A 420 -28.76 7.45 -21.03
C LYS A 420 -27.45 8.06 -21.54
N LEU A 421 -26.38 7.98 -20.76
CA LEU A 421 -25.07 8.55 -21.10
C LEU A 421 -24.29 7.60 -22.03
N ILE A 422 -24.90 7.26 -23.17
CA ILE A 422 -24.47 6.16 -24.04
C ILE A 422 -23.05 6.33 -24.62
N HIS A 423 -22.50 7.54 -24.59
CA HIS A 423 -21.15 7.88 -25.06
C HIS A 423 -20.07 7.67 -24.00
N LEU A 424 -20.43 7.33 -22.75
CA LEU A 424 -19.46 7.12 -21.68
C LEU A 424 -18.44 6.03 -22.05
N VAL A 425 -17.18 6.41 -21.90
CA VAL A 425 -15.96 5.62 -22.02
C VAL A 425 -15.39 5.33 -20.63
N HIS A 426 -15.43 6.30 -19.71
CA HIS A 426 -14.92 6.16 -18.34
C HIS A 426 -15.98 6.60 -17.31
N LEU A 427 -16.27 5.71 -16.36
CA LEU A 427 -17.10 6.00 -15.19
C LEU A 427 -16.32 5.64 -13.92
N LEU A 428 -15.86 6.68 -13.21
CA LEU A 428 -14.97 6.56 -12.04
C LEU A 428 -15.66 7.14 -10.81
N LEU A 429 -16.22 6.28 -9.95
CA LEU A 429 -16.98 6.66 -8.75
C LEU A 429 -16.42 6.02 -7.47
N SER A 430 -15.15 5.65 -7.48
CA SER A 430 -14.48 4.96 -6.38
C SER A 430 -14.34 5.83 -5.12
N TYR A 431 -14.17 5.21 -3.94
CA TYR A 431 -13.99 5.90 -2.66
C TYR A 431 -15.19 6.81 -2.32
N ASN A 432 -16.40 6.28 -2.32
CA ASN A 432 -17.61 7.03 -1.97
C ASN A 432 -18.53 6.24 -1.03
N ASN A 433 -19.68 6.80 -0.69
CA ASN A 433 -20.68 6.17 0.18
C ASN A 433 -21.87 5.63 -0.63
N ILE A 434 -21.64 5.18 -1.87
CA ILE A 434 -22.71 4.71 -2.77
C ILE A 434 -23.24 3.37 -2.25
N VAL A 435 -24.56 3.25 -2.17
CA VAL A 435 -25.31 2.09 -1.66
C VAL A 435 -26.28 1.56 -2.72
N GLY A 436 -26.93 0.42 -2.46
CA GLY A 436 -27.89 -0.18 -3.40
C GLY A 436 -27.23 -1.09 -4.43
N THR A 437 -27.92 -1.41 -5.52
CA THR A 437 -27.44 -2.38 -6.53
C THR A 437 -26.91 -1.71 -7.80
N ILE A 438 -26.04 -2.39 -8.53
CA ILE A 438 -25.66 -1.95 -9.89
C ILE A 438 -26.87 -2.14 -10.83
N PRO A 439 -27.44 -1.08 -11.42
CA PRO A 439 -28.62 -1.16 -12.28
C PRO A 439 -28.32 -1.89 -13.59
N GLY A 440 -29.28 -2.67 -14.08
CA GLY A 440 -29.14 -3.40 -15.33
C GLY A 440 -28.93 -2.52 -16.56
N SER A 441 -29.33 -1.23 -16.48
CA SER A 441 -29.14 -0.23 -17.54
C SER A 441 -27.67 0.08 -17.84
N ILE A 442 -26.73 -0.28 -16.95
CA ILE A 442 -25.29 -0.15 -17.18
C ILE A 442 -24.84 -0.83 -18.49
N GLY A 443 -25.49 -1.95 -18.86
CA GLY A 443 -25.18 -2.69 -20.09
C GLY A 443 -25.47 -1.93 -21.39
N ARG A 444 -26.14 -0.77 -21.33
CA ARG A 444 -26.36 0.12 -22.49
C ARG A 444 -25.15 0.95 -22.88
N LEU A 445 -24.14 1.06 -22.01
CA LEU A 445 -22.96 1.91 -22.21
C LEU A 445 -21.92 1.22 -23.11
N SER A 446 -22.25 1.00 -24.39
CA SER A 446 -21.43 0.16 -25.29
C SER A 446 -20.01 0.68 -25.56
N PHE A 447 -19.72 1.96 -25.30
CA PHE A 447 -18.39 2.55 -25.45
C PHE A 447 -17.55 2.47 -24.17
N LEU A 448 -18.12 1.99 -23.06
CA LEU A 448 -17.45 1.97 -21.76
C LEU A 448 -16.21 1.08 -21.81
N ARG A 449 -15.06 1.66 -21.43
CA ARG A 449 -13.76 1.01 -21.30
C ARG A 449 -13.35 0.84 -19.85
N THR A 450 -13.71 1.79 -18.99
CA THR A 450 -13.40 1.73 -17.55
C THR A 450 -14.65 1.92 -16.72
N LEU A 451 -14.94 0.95 -15.86
CA LEU A 451 -15.94 1.07 -14.81
C LEU A 451 -15.25 0.80 -13.47
N SER A 452 -15.08 1.84 -12.65
CA SER A 452 -14.57 1.69 -11.29
C SER A 452 -15.60 2.22 -10.29
N LEU A 453 -16.09 1.31 -9.45
CA LEU A 453 -17.02 1.56 -8.35
C LEU A 453 -16.43 1.09 -7.00
N SER A 454 -15.11 0.92 -6.94
CA SER A 454 -14.43 0.35 -5.77
C SER A 454 -14.52 1.23 -4.54
N GLN A 455 -14.32 0.65 -3.36
CA GLN A 455 -14.40 1.35 -2.07
C GLN A 455 -15.74 2.11 -1.93
N ASN A 456 -16.84 1.36 -1.93
CA ASN A 456 -18.19 1.86 -1.74
C ASN A 456 -18.99 0.86 -0.87
N ASN A 457 -20.29 1.13 -0.66
CA ASN A 457 -21.22 0.25 0.07
C ASN A 457 -22.25 -0.40 -0.87
N ILE A 458 -21.86 -0.71 -2.11
CA ILE A 458 -22.76 -1.32 -3.11
C ILE A 458 -23.05 -2.76 -2.69
N THR A 459 -24.30 -3.18 -2.89
CA THR A 459 -24.90 -4.45 -2.45
C THR A 459 -25.51 -5.20 -3.64
N GLY A 460 -25.93 -6.44 -3.40
CA GLY A 460 -26.64 -7.26 -4.39
C GLY A 460 -25.71 -7.89 -5.44
N PRO A 461 -26.28 -8.59 -6.43
CA PRO A 461 -25.50 -9.31 -7.42
C PRO A 461 -24.98 -8.44 -8.55
N ILE A 462 -23.84 -8.85 -9.11
CA ILE A 462 -23.32 -8.31 -10.37
C ILE A 462 -24.32 -8.63 -11.51
N PRO A 463 -24.91 -7.64 -12.20
CA PRO A 463 -25.95 -7.88 -13.17
C PRO A 463 -25.41 -8.54 -14.45
N PHE A 464 -26.18 -9.47 -15.03
CA PHE A 464 -25.80 -10.18 -16.26
C PHE A 464 -25.58 -9.23 -17.46
N SER A 465 -26.19 -8.03 -17.43
CA SER A 465 -26.06 -7.03 -18.48
C SER A 465 -24.65 -6.44 -18.59
N ILE A 466 -23.79 -6.60 -17.56
CA ILE A 466 -22.36 -6.24 -17.68
C ILE A 466 -21.71 -6.93 -18.87
N GLY A 467 -22.08 -8.18 -19.18
CA GLY A 467 -21.55 -8.91 -20.34
C GLY A 467 -21.93 -8.34 -21.72
N GLN A 468 -22.66 -7.21 -21.77
CA GLN A 468 -22.93 -6.45 -22.99
C GLN A 468 -21.84 -5.41 -23.30
N LEU A 469 -20.97 -5.10 -22.34
CA LEU A 469 -19.93 -4.08 -22.44
C LEU A 469 -18.66 -4.62 -23.15
N LEU A 470 -18.79 -4.95 -24.44
CA LEU A 470 -17.72 -5.65 -25.19
C LEU A 470 -16.41 -4.86 -25.33
N ASN A 471 -16.45 -3.54 -25.13
CA ASN A 471 -15.30 -2.65 -25.16
C ASN A 471 -14.66 -2.44 -23.77
N LEU A 472 -15.25 -3.01 -22.71
CA LEU A 472 -14.76 -2.84 -21.34
C LEU A 472 -13.37 -3.46 -21.20
N GLN A 473 -12.43 -2.67 -20.68
CA GLN A 473 -11.03 -3.01 -20.46
C GLN A 473 -10.73 -3.16 -18.97
N VAL A 474 -11.33 -2.32 -18.12
CA VAL A 474 -11.15 -2.33 -16.68
C VAL A 474 -12.52 -2.40 -16.01
N LEU A 475 -12.72 -3.43 -15.18
CA LEU A 475 -13.85 -3.56 -14.29
C LEU A 475 -13.34 -3.71 -12.86
N ASP A 476 -13.51 -2.66 -12.07
CA ASP A 476 -13.12 -2.65 -10.66
C ASP A 476 -14.35 -2.39 -9.78
N LEU A 477 -14.74 -3.44 -9.05
CA LEU A 477 -15.85 -3.45 -8.10
C LEU A 477 -15.39 -3.85 -6.69
N SER A 478 -14.08 -3.79 -6.43
CA SER A 478 -13.50 -4.21 -5.16
C SER A 478 -13.98 -3.39 -3.97
N HIS A 479 -13.80 -3.91 -2.75
CA HIS A 479 -14.12 -3.21 -1.50
C HIS A 479 -15.56 -2.69 -1.49
N ASN A 480 -16.50 -3.63 -1.61
CA ASN A 480 -17.94 -3.39 -1.58
C ASN A 480 -18.62 -4.52 -0.78
N THR A 481 -19.95 -4.61 -0.86
CA THR A 481 -20.74 -5.68 -0.22
C THR A 481 -21.54 -6.50 -1.25
N LEU A 482 -21.01 -6.61 -2.48
CA LEU A 482 -21.63 -7.38 -3.56
C LEU A 482 -21.75 -8.85 -3.16
N ASN A 483 -22.87 -9.49 -3.53
CA ASN A 483 -23.16 -10.88 -3.17
C ASN A 483 -23.63 -11.70 -4.36
N GLY A 484 -23.90 -12.99 -4.15
CA GLY A 484 -24.28 -13.91 -5.23
C GLY A 484 -23.09 -14.35 -6.08
N SER A 485 -23.36 -15.14 -7.11
CA SER A 485 -22.35 -15.74 -7.97
C SER A 485 -21.87 -14.82 -9.09
N LEU A 486 -20.59 -14.92 -9.46
CA LEU A 486 -20.05 -14.26 -10.65
C LEU A 486 -20.80 -14.74 -11.91
N PRO A 487 -21.45 -13.84 -12.69
CA PRO A 487 -22.28 -14.26 -13.80
C PRO A 487 -21.43 -14.80 -14.96
N TYR A 488 -21.90 -15.87 -15.61
CA TYR A 488 -21.21 -16.47 -16.77
C TYR A 488 -21.02 -15.51 -17.95
N SER A 489 -21.83 -14.44 -18.02
CA SER A 489 -21.73 -13.39 -19.02
C SER A 489 -20.42 -12.60 -18.95
N ILE A 490 -19.67 -12.68 -17.83
CA ILE A 490 -18.35 -12.05 -17.70
C ILE A 490 -17.38 -12.50 -18.81
N GLY A 491 -17.46 -13.76 -19.23
CA GLY A 491 -16.63 -14.31 -20.31
C GLY A 491 -16.87 -13.68 -21.69
N ARG A 492 -17.91 -12.85 -21.85
CA ARG A 492 -18.19 -12.12 -23.10
C ARG A 492 -17.37 -10.85 -23.26
N LEU A 493 -16.71 -10.37 -22.20
CA LEU A 493 -15.95 -9.12 -22.18
C LEU A 493 -14.60 -9.27 -22.91
N SER A 494 -14.62 -9.46 -24.23
CA SER A 494 -13.45 -9.79 -25.05
C SER A 494 -12.31 -8.77 -25.03
N SER A 495 -12.57 -7.55 -24.53
CA SER A 495 -11.58 -6.48 -24.41
C SER A 495 -11.00 -6.34 -23.00
N LEU A 496 -11.49 -7.13 -22.03
CA LEU A 496 -11.16 -6.98 -20.62
C LEU A 496 -9.69 -7.31 -20.35
N GLN A 497 -9.01 -6.41 -19.66
CA GLN A 497 -7.61 -6.47 -19.26
C GLN A 497 -7.48 -6.62 -17.74
N VAL A 498 -8.32 -5.92 -16.98
CA VAL A 498 -8.31 -5.93 -15.51
C VAL A 498 -9.70 -6.28 -15.00
N LEU A 499 -9.78 -7.31 -14.16
CA LEU A 499 -10.98 -7.69 -13.42
C LEU A 499 -10.66 -7.73 -11.93
N GLU A 500 -11.17 -6.75 -11.18
CA GLU A 500 -10.93 -6.61 -9.74
C GLU A 500 -12.25 -6.64 -8.97
N LEU A 501 -12.42 -7.65 -8.13
CA LEU A 501 -13.65 -8.00 -7.39
C LEU A 501 -13.37 -8.26 -5.90
N SER A 502 -12.14 -8.01 -5.45
CA SER A 502 -11.67 -8.36 -4.10
C SER A 502 -12.48 -7.67 -3.02
N TYR A 503 -12.47 -8.21 -1.80
CA TYR A 503 -13.14 -7.63 -0.63
C TYR A 503 -14.64 -7.40 -0.88
N ASN A 504 -15.36 -8.49 -1.15
CA ASN A 504 -16.80 -8.51 -1.35
C ASN A 504 -17.40 -9.75 -0.66
N ARG A 505 -18.69 -10.02 -0.88
CA ARG A 505 -19.41 -11.21 -0.37
C ARG A 505 -19.84 -12.15 -1.51
N LEU A 506 -19.11 -12.16 -2.62
CA LEU A 506 -19.41 -13.02 -3.77
C LEU A 506 -19.27 -14.49 -3.37
N ASN A 507 -20.13 -15.35 -3.89
CA ASN A 507 -20.19 -16.76 -3.53
C ASN A 507 -20.35 -17.67 -4.76
N GLY A 508 -20.54 -18.98 -4.53
CA GLY A 508 -20.64 -19.95 -5.62
C GLY A 508 -19.30 -20.20 -6.32
N ASN A 509 -19.36 -20.73 -7.54
CA ASN A 509 -18.19 -21.19 -8.29
C ASN A 509 -17.69 -20.13 -9.28
N LEU A 510 -16.39 -20.20 -9.59
CA LEU A 510 -15.82 -19.49 -10.74
C LEU A 510 -16.42 -20.05 -12.04
N PRO A 511 -16.90 -19.22 -12.98
CA PRO A 511 -17.50 -19.71 -14.22
C PRO A 511 -16.41 -20.08 -15.25
N ASN A 512 -16.55 -21.24 -15.91
CA ASN A 512 -15.64 -21.67 -17.00
C ASN A 512 -15.52 -20.64 -18.15
N SER A 513 -16.52 -19.77 -18.33
CA SER A 513 -16.47 -18.71 -19.35
C SER A 513 -15.38 -17.67 -19.08
N LEU A 514 -14.84 -17.59 -17.86
CA LEU A 514 -13.69 -16.73 -17.54
C LEU A 514 -12.47 -17.07 -18.41
N GLY A 515 -12.27 -18.35 -18.72
CA GLY A 515 -11.19 -18.82 -19.60
C GLY A 515 -11.31 -18.37 -21.06
N GLN A 516 -12.29 -17.54 -21.41
CA GLN A 516 -12.47 -16.94 -22.74
C GLN A 516 -11.80 -15.56 -22.87
N LEU A 517 -11.39 -14.93 -21.76
CA LEU A 517 -10.88 -13.55 -21.71
C LEU A 517 -9.41 -13.45 -22.13
N SER A 518 -9.13 -13.59 -23.43
CA SER A 518 -7.75 -13.68 -23.93
C SER A 518 -6.89 -12.42 -23.80
N LYS A 519 -7.46 -11.29 -23.38
CA LYS A 519 -6.75 -10.04 -23.12
C LYS A 519 -6.57 -9.74 -21.62
N LEU A 520 -7.03 -10.63 -20.74
CA LEU A 520 -6.96 -10.44 -19.30
C LEU A 520 -5.51 -10.56 -18.84
N LYS A 521 -5.03 -9.51 -18.17
CA LYS A 521 -3.68 -9.37 -17.62
C LYS A 521 -3.69 -9.52 -16.10
N GLU A 522 -4.73 -8.97 -15.46
CA GLU A 522 -4.90 -8.94 -14.01
C GLU A 522 -6.26 -9.51 -13.61
N LEU A 523 -6.24 -10.47 -12.69
CA LEU A 523 -7.43 -11.11 -12.13
C LEU A 523 -7.38 -11.12 -10.60
N GLY A 524 -8.16 -10.25 -9.98
CA GLY A 524 -8.32 -10.14 -8.53
C GLY A 524 -9.76 -10.42 -8.09
N PHE A 525 -9.91 -11.33 -7.13
CA PHE A 525 -11.21 -11.65 -6.50
C PHE A 525 -11.03 -12.15 -5.06
N SER A 526 -9.98 -11.67 -4.41
CA SER A 526 -9.60 -12.08 -3.06
C SER A 526 -10.65 -11.68 -2.00
N TYR A 527 -10.59 -12.31 -0.82
CA TYR A 527 -11.49 -12.03 0.31
C TYR A 527 -12.97 -11.98 -0.10
N ASN A 528 -13.43 -13.09 -0.69
CA ASN A 528 -14.83 -13.36 -1.01
C ASN A 528 -15.24 -14.69 -0.35
N SER A 529 -16.46 -15.16 -0.61
CA SER A 529 -16.98 -16.45 -0.12
C SER A 529 -17.12 -17.47 -1.25
N MET A 530 -16.23 -17.43 -2.25
CA MET A 530 -16.29 -18.35 -3.39
C MET A 530 -15.84 -19.76 -2.99
N THR A 531 -16.47 -20.76 -3.61
CA THR A 531 -16.27 -22.19 -3.36
C THR A 531 -16.25 -22.98 -4.67
N GLY A 532 -16.04 -24.29 -4.61
CA GLY A 532 -16.10 -25.16 -5.78
C GLY A 532 -14.72 -25.46 -6.38
N VAL A 533 -14.74 -26.11 -7.55
CA VAL A 533 -13.53 -26.68 -8.17
C VAL A 533 -13.08 -25.84 -9.35
N VAL A 534 -11.84 -25.36 -9.28
CA VAL A 534 -11.12 -24.69 -10.36
C VAL A 534 -10.28 -25.74 -11.11
N THR A 535 -10.30 -25.66 -12.43
CA THR A 535 -9.58 -26.54 -13.37
C THR A 535 -8.90 -25.68 -14.43
N GLU A 536 -8.02 -26.27 -15.22
CA GLU A 536 -7.35 -25.63 -16.36
C GLU A 536 -8.31 -24.93 -17.35
N ALA A 537 -9.57 -25.37 -17.42
CA ALA A 537 -10.59 -24.77 -18.29
C ALA A 537 -10.89 -23.30 -17.95
N HIS A 538 -10.76 -22.91 -16.67
CA HIS A 538 -10.98 -21.53 -16.22
C HIS A 538 -9.88 -20.57 -16.70
N PHE A 539 -8.75 -21.12 -17.14
CA PHE A 539 -7.53 -20.40 -17.48
C PHE A 539 -7.12 -20.57 -18.95
N ALA A 540 -7.89 -21.35 -19.72
CA ALA A 540 -7.45 -21.92 -21.00
C ALA A 540 -6.97 -20.91 -22.06
N ARG A 541 -7.43 -19.66 -22.05
CA ARG A 541 -7.01 -18.62 -23.02
C ARG A 541 -6.35 -17.40 -22.39
N LEU A 542 -6.03 -17.42 -21.10
CA LEU A 542 -5.49 -16.25 -20.38
C LEU A 542 -3.98 -16.08 -20.63
N VAL A 543 -3.55 -16.04 -21.89
CA VAL A 543 -2.14 -16.18 -22.29
C VAL A 543 -1.20 -15.06 -21.86
N ILE A 544 -1.75 -13.89 -21.50
CA ILE A 544 -0.99 -12.71 -21.03
C ILE A 544 -1.24 -12.38 -19.55
N LEU A 545 -1.80 -13.32 -18.78
CA LEU A 545 -2.08 -13.12 -17.36
C LEU A 545 -0.76 -13.13 -16.58
N TYR A 546 -0.45 -12.03 -15.89
CA TYR A 546 0.74 -11.94 -15.03
C TYR A 546 0.38 -11.78 -13.54
N TYR A 547 -0.85 -11.38 -13.22
CA TYR A 547 -1.33 -11.19 -11.84
C TYR A 547 -2.59 -12.01 -11.57
N LEU A 548 -2.51 -12.90 -10.57
CA LEU A 548 -3.63 -13.70 -10.07
C LEU A 548 -3.73 -13.61 -8.55
N ASN A 549 -4.77 -12.94 -8.06
CA ASN A 549 -5.06 -12.81 -6.64
C ASN A 549 -6.44 -13.38 -6.29
N GLY A 550 -6.44 -14.63 -5.81
CA GLY A 550 -7.65 -15.36 -5.45
C GLY A 550 -7.81 -15.61 -3.95
N LYS A 551 -6.92 -15.07 -3.11
CA LYS A 551 -6.80 -15.45 -1.71
C LYS A 551 -8.03 -15.26 -0.86
N GLY A 552 -8.09 -15.94 0.28
CA GLY A 552 -9.18 -15.78 1.24
C GLY A 552 -10.54 -16.29 0.73
N ASN A 553 -10.52 -17.14 -0.31
CA ASN A 553 -11.65 -17.93 -0.78
C ASN A 553 -11.45 -19.42 -0.43
N SER A 554 -12.51 -20.22 -0.49
CA SER A 554 -12.47 -21.66 -0.21
C SER A 554 -12.56 -22.51 -1.49
N LEU A 555 -11.73 -22.16 -2.47
CA LEU A 555 -11.68 -22.83 -3.77
C LEU A 555 -10.76 -24.05 -3.75
N ILE A 556 -11.04 -25.04 -4.61
CA ILE A 556 -10.23 -26.24 -4.78
C ILE A 556 -9.61 -26.20 -6.18
N LEU A 557 -8.30 -26.04 -6.30
CA LEU A 557 -7.63 -26.12 -7.61
C LEU A 557 -7.24 -27.57 -7.89
N ARG A 558 -7.93 -28.20 -8.85
CA ARG A 558 -7.68 -29.59 -9.23
C ARG A 558 -7.63 -29.72 -10.76
N PRO A 559 -6.46 -29.51 -11.37
CA PRO A 559 -6.26 -29.75 -12.80
C PRO A 559 -6.59 -31.21 -13.15
N GLN A 560 -7.26 -31.45 -14.28
CA GLN A 560 -7.60 -32.82 -14.70
C GLN A 560 -6.39 -33.54 -15.31
N HIS A 561 -5.44 -32.78 -15.84
CA HIS A 561 -4.19 -33.29 -16.41
C HIS A 561 -3.02 -33.07 -15.44
N ALA A 562 -2.31 -34.16 -15.07
CA ALA A 562 -1.18 -34.10 -14.13
C ALA A 562 -0.01 -33.23 -14.61
N ASN A 563 0.20 -33.14 -15.94
CA ASN A 563 1.25 -32.34 -16.57
C ASN A 563 0.69 -31.03 -17.15
N TRP A 564 -0.35 -30.47 -16.54
CA TRP A 564 -0.87 -29.19 -16.98
C TRP A 564 0.20 -28.10 -16.86
N ILE A 565 0.42 -27.38 -17.96
CA ILE A 565 1.26 -26.19 -18.02
C ILE A 565 0.30 -25.02 -18.26
N PRO A 566 0.16 -24.09 -17.32
CA PRO A 566 -0.64 -22.88 -17.51
C PRO A 566 -0.18 -22.13 -18.76
N PRO A 567 -1.09 -21.54 -19.55
CA PRO A 567 -0.75 -20.89 -20.81
C PRO A 567 -0.10 -19.50 -20.63
N PHE A 568 0.34 -19.16 -19.42
CA PHE A 568 0.81 -17.84 -19.00
C PHE A 568 2.02 -17.95 -18.08
N GLN A 569 2.66 -16.81 -17.83
CA GLN A 569 3.72 -16.63 -16.83
C GLN A 569 3.26 -15.57 -15.83
N LEU A 570 3.06 -15.98 -14.59
CA LEU A 570 2.70 -15.09 -13.50
C LEU A 570 3.94 -14.46 -12.89
N GLU A 571 3.81 -13.18 -12.58
CA GLU A 571 4.70 -12.45 -11.67
C GLU A 571 4.15 -12.49 -10.24
N TYR A 572 2.82 -12.44 -10.08
CA TYR A 572 2.14 -12.40 -8.78
C TYR A 572 1.09 -13.50 -8.67
N LEU A 573 1.24 -14.35 -7.65
CA LEU A 573 0.33 -15.45 -7.38
C LEU A 573 -0.03 -15.53 -5.89
N PHE A 574 -1.29 -15.21 -5.57
CA PHE A 574 -1.83 -15.29 -4.21
C PHE A 574 -3.03 -16.25 -4.16
N LEU A 575 -2.80 -17.45 -3.62
CA LEU A 575 -3.79 -18.52 -3.51
C LEU A 575 -4.03 -18.97 -2.07
N ASN A 576 -3.60 -18.19 -1.07
CA ASN A 576 -3.72 -18.64 0.30
C ASN A 576 -5.17 -18.93 0.70
N SER A 577 -5.33 -19.98 1.52
CA SER A 577 -6.62 -20.59 1.92
C SER A 577 -7.35 -21.43 0.85
N TRP A 578 -6.80 -21.58 -0.36
CA TRP A 578 -7.32 -22.53 -1.35
C TRP A 578 -6.88 -23.96 -1.03
N VAL A 579 -7.62 -24.97 -1.46
CA VAL A 579 -7.17 -26.37 -1.38
C VAL A 579 -6.35 -26.70 -2.63
N LEU A 580 -5.02 -26.76 -2.48
CA LEU A 580 -4.07 -27.20 -3.52
C LEU A 580 -3.57 -28.62 -3.28
N GLY A 581 -3.46 -29.02 -2.02
CA GLY A 581 -2.88 -30.31 -1.61
C GLY A 581 -3.79 -31.54 -1.81
N PRO A 582 -3.30 -32.74 -1.47
CA PRO A 582 -2.10 -32.96 -0.63
C PRO A 582 -0.76 -32.89 -1.39
N GLN A 583 -0.77 -33.06 -2.71
CA GLN A 583 0.46 -33.07 -3.52
C GLN A 583 0.97 -31.65 -3.79
N PHE A 584 2.28 -31.49 -3.82
CA PHE A 584 2.91 -30.22 -4.18
C PHE A 584 2.65 -29.94 -5.67
N PRO A 585 2.11 -28.77 -6.04
CA PRO A 585 1.66 -28.53 -7.42
C PRO A 585 2.85 -28.45 -8.41
N PRO A 586 3.01 -29.41 -9.35
CA PRO A 586 4.16 -29.43 -10.24
C PRO A 586 4.16 -28.28 -11.26
N TRP A 587 2.98 -27.78 -11.61
CA TRP A 587 2.82 -26.67 -12.56
C TRP A 587 3.41 -25.35 -12.08
N LEU A 588 3.61 -25.17 -10.76
CA LEU A 588 4.27 -23.97 -10.22
C LEU A 588 5.69 -23.81 -10.77
N GLN A 589 6.41 -24.91 -10.99
CA GLN A 589 7.77 -24.89 -11.55
C GLN A 589 7.80 -24.39 -13.00
N SER A 590 6.66 -24.32 -13.69
CA SER A 590 6.58 -23.77 -15.04
C SER A 590 6.47 -22.24 -15.06
N GLN A 591 6.33 -21.58 -13.90
CA GLN A 591 6.18 -20.13 -13.77
C GLN A 591 7.53 -19.49 -13.43
N ARG A 592 8.33 -19.17 -14.46
CA ARG A 592 9.71 -18.68 -14.30
C ARG A 592 9.82 -17.20 -13.98
N GLU A 593 8.73 -16.46 -14.17
CA GLU A 593 8.65 -15.01 -13.95
C GLU A 593 8.06 -14.66 -12.58
N LEU A 594 7.81 -15.64 -11.70
CA LEU A 594 7.25 -15.40 -10.37
C LEU A 594 8.18 -14.54 -9.52
N VAL A 595 7.66 -13.39 -9.12
CA VAL A 595 8.25 -12.44 -8.17
C VAL A 595 7.62 -12.64 -6.78
N TYR A 596 6.31 -12.88 -6.73
CA TYR A 596 5.53 -13.08 -5.51
C TYR A 596 4.74 -14.39 -5.53
N LEU A 597 4.96 -15.23 -4.52
CA LEU A 597 4.23 -16.48 -4.33
C LEU A 597 3.70 -16.62 -2.90
N ASP A 598 2.38 -16.64 -2.75
CA ASP A 598 1.70 -17.00 -1.50
C ASP A 598 0.77 -18.21 -1.73
N ILE A 599 1.19 -19.35 -1.18
CA ILE A 599 0.41 -20.60 -1.12
C ILE A 599 0.27 -21.07 0.34
N SER A 600 0.21 -20.13 1.27
CA SER A 600 -0.01 -20.42 2.68
C SER A 600 -1.41 -21.00 2.94
N ASN A 601 -1.53 -21.88 3.93
CA ASN A 601 -2.81 -22.50 4.29
C ASN A 601 -3.50 -23.20 3.11
N THR A 602 -2.76 -24.02 2.33
CA THR A 602 -3.27 -24.68 1.12
C THR A 602 -3.42 -26.19 1.20
N SER A 603 -3.33 -26.75 2.40
CA SER A 603 -3.44 -28.19 2.69
C SER A 603 -2.40 -29.07 2.00
N ILE A 604 -1.26 -28.50 1.55
CA ILE A 604 -0.16 -29.27 0.95
C ILE A 604 0.56 -30.05 2.04
N SER A 605 0.83 -31.34 1.79
CA SER A 605 1.47 -32.22 2.78
C SER A 605 2.59 -33.11 2.22
N SER A 606 2.69 -33.24 0.89
CA SER A 606 3.80 -33.97 0.27
C SER A 606 5.13 -33.21 0.41
N PRO A 607 6.28 -33.88 0.27
CA PRO A 607 7.57 -33.22 0.22
C PRO A 607 7.71 -32.27 -0.98
N VAL A 608 8.43 -31.16 -0.80
CA VAL A 608 8.88 -30.28 -1.89
C VAL A 608 10.04 -30.96 -2.63
N HIS A 609 9.99 -30.97 -3.96
CA HIS A 609 11.08 -31.50 -4.78
C HIS A 609 12.29 -30.55 -4.78
N GLU A 610 13.52 -31.08 -4.71
CA GLU A 610 14.75 -30.30 -4.56
C GLU A 610 14.93 -29.20 -5.61
N SER A 611 14.51 -29.47 -6.86
CA SER A 611 14.59 -28.50 -7.96
C SER A 611 13.75 -27.24 -7.76
N PHE A 612 12.75 -27.25 -6.88
CA PHE A 612 11.89 -26.10 -6.60
C PHE A 612 12.71 -24.89 -6.14
N TRP A 613 13.67 -25.09 -5.24
CA TRP A 613 14.49 -24.02 -4.66
C TRP A 613 15.36 -23.29 -5.70
N GLY A 614 15.64 -23.92 -6.84
CA GLY A 614 16.37 -23.32 -7.97
C GLY A 614 15.49 -22.97 -9.17
N SER A 615 14.16 -23.11 -9.08
CA SER A 615 13.26 -22.93 -10.22
C SER A 615 12.89 -21.47 -10.50
N PHE A 616 13.06 -20.56 -9.53
CA PHE A 616 12.58 -19.18 -9.62
C PHE A 616 13.75 -18.17 -9.60
N PRO A 617 14.17 -17.66 -10.77
CA PRO A 617 15.33 -16.78 -10.88
C PRO A 617 15.06 -15.34 -10.45
N VAL A 618 13.80 -14.93 -10.22
CA VAL A 618 13.43 -13.54 -9.88
C VAL A 618 12.51 -13.45 -8.66
N LEU A 619 12.37 -14.54 -7.89
CA LEU A 619 11.47 -14.60 -6.73
C LEU A 619 12.00 -13.75 -5.59
N VAL A 620 11.18 -12.80 -5.13
CA VAL A 620 11.48 -11.86 -4.04
C VAL A 620 10.71 -12.24 -2.77
N TYR A 621 9.47 -12.74 -2.93
CA TYR A 621 8.57 -13.07 -1.84
C TYR A 621 8.06 -14.52 -1.92
N LEU A 622 8.20 -15.26 -0.82
CA LEU A 622 7.72 -16.64 -0.71
C LEU A 622 7.02 -16.89 0.63
N ASP A 623 5.72 -17.18 0.59
CA ASP A 623 4.96 -17.68 1.73
C ASP A 623 4.35 -19.06 1.40
N MET A 624 4.82 -20.07 2.14
CA MET A 624 4.28 -21.43 2.11
C MET A 624 3.84 -21.89 3.52
N SER A 625 3.59 -20.93 4.42
CA SER A 625 3.27 -21.17 5.82
C SER A 625 1.94 -21.90 6.04
N LYS A 626 1.72 -22.41 7.25
CA LYS A 626 0.44 -23.03 7.69
C LYS A 626 0.00 -24.20 6.81
N ASN A 627 0.95 -25.02 6.40
CA ASN A 627 0.69 -26.24 5.64
C ASN A 627 1.20 -27.47 6.43
N GLU A 628 1.28 -28.63 5.79
CA GLU A 628 1.93 -29.82 6.36
C GLU A 628 3.12 -30.26 5.50
N ILE A 629 3.79 -29.32 4.82
CA ILE A 629 4.83 -29.61 3.84
C ILE A 629 6.01 -30.31 4.50
N GLN A 630 6.44 -31.41 3.87
CA GLN A 630 7.57 -32.21 4.33
C GLN A 630 8.83 -31.94 3.49
N GLY A 631 9.94 -32.58 3.88
CA GLY A 631 11.20 -32.55 3.14
C GLY A 631 12.27 -31.70 3.84
N THR A 632 13.35 -31.44 3.11
CA THR A 632 14.49 -30.66 3.59
C THR A 632 14.56 -29.32 2.87
N PHE A 633 14.82 -28.25 3.61
CA PHE A 633 15.07 -26.93 3.06
C PHE A 633 16.53 -26.84 2.59
N LEU A 634 16.75 -26.76 1.27
CA LEU A 634 18.10 -26.89 0.69
C LEU A 634 18.80 -25.55 0.44
N GLY A 635 18.08 -24.44 0.43
CA GLY A 635 18.67 -23.11 0.22
C GLY A 635 17.67 -22.08 -0.27
N PHE A 636 18.14 -20.83 -0.32
CA PHE A 636 17.36 -19.67 -0.75
C PHE A 636 17.49 -19.44 -2.27
N PRO A 637 16.38 -19.15 -2.97
CA PRO A 637 16.42 -18.54 -4.30
C PRO A 637 17.28 -17.27 -4.32
N ALA A 638 17.91 -16.97 -5.46
CA ALA A 638 19.01 -15.98 -5.54
C ALA A 638 18.62 -14.52 -5.25
N TYR A 639 17.33 -14.17 -5.40
CA TYR A 639 16.81 -12.81 -5.22
C TYR A 639 15.78 -12.73 -4.10
N LEU A 640 15.66 -13.77 -3.27
CA LEU A 640 14.64 -13.81 -2.23
C LEU A 640 14.99 -12.83 -1.11
N GLU A 641 14.03 -12.00 -0.71
CA GLU A 641 14.15 -11.04 0.39
C GLU A 641 13.26 -11.46 1.58
N VAL A 642 12.08 -12.02 1.28
CA VAL A 642 11.08 -12.39 2.29
C VAL A 642 10.71 -13.85 2.15
N ILE A 643 10.78 -14.58 3.27
CA ILE A 643 10.42 -15.99 3.34
C ILE A 643 9.63 -16.32 4.61
N ASP A 644 8.49 -16.97 4.43
CA ASP A 644 7.70 -17.57 5.50
C ASP A 644 7.43 -19.05 5.18
N LEU A 645 8.12 -19.94 5.91
CA LEU A 645 7.90 -21.40 5.87
C LEU A 645 7.28 -21.89 7.19
N SER A 646 6.78 -20.99 8.02
CA SER A 646 6.33 -21.31 9.37
C SER A 646 5.17 -22.31 9.39
N SER A 647 5.06 -23.07 10.47
CA SER A 647 3.98 -24.05 10.66
C SER A 647 3.90 -25.09 9.53
N ASN A 648 4.96 -25.89 9.42
CA ASN A 648 5.12 -26.97 8.43
C ASN A 648 5.79 -28.19 9.08
N LYS A 649 6.26 -29.15 8.27
CA LYS A 649 6.97 -30.35 8.71
C LYS A 649 8.37 -30.45 8.08
N PHE A 650 9.02 -29.31 7.82
CA PHE A 650 10.38 -29.31 7.28
C PHE A 650 11.37 -29.88 8.32
N THR A 651 12.34 -30.65 7.83
CA THR A 651 13.35 -31.36 8.63
C THR A 651 14.75 -31.04 8.12
N GLY A 652 15.78 -31.50 8.84
CA GLY A 652 17.17 -31.33 8.46
C GLY A 652 17.81 -30.09 9.07
N HIS A 653 19.00 -29.73 8.57
CA HIS A 653 19.75 -28.58 9.06
C HIS A 653 19.32 -27.31 8.32
N LEU A 654 19.47 -26.15 8.97
CA LEU A 654 19.32 -24.87 8.29
C LEU A 654 20.39 -24.74 7.18
N PRO A 655 20.02 -24.32 5.96
CA PRO A 655 20.97 -24.17 4.86
C PRO A 655 21.93 -22.99 5.11
N ASN A 656 23.06 -22.97 4.40
CA ASN A 656 23.94 -21.81 4.42
C ASN A 656 23.27 -20.63 3.72
N ARG A 657 23.53 -19.41 4.21
CA ARG A 657 23.01 -18.19 3.59
C ARG A 657 23.77 -17.90 2.29
N SER A 658 23.03 -17.56 1.24
CA SER A 658 23.60 -17.02 -0.01
C SER A 658 24.03 -15.56 0.19
N SER A 659 24.96 -15.05 -0.62
CA SER A 659 25.68 -13.77 -0.45
C SER A 659 24.85 -12.48 -0.64
N ARG A 660 23.55 -12.48 -0.35
CA ARG A 660 22.68 -11.29 -0.37
C ARG A 660 21.71 -11.27 0.82
N SER A 661 21.31 -10.08 1.21
CA SER A 661 20.52 -9.79 2.40
C SER A 661 19.10 -10.32 2.30
N LEU A 662 18.70 -11.13 3.28
CA LEU A 662 17.28 -11.36 3.54
C LEU A 662 16.76 -10.13 4.31
N THR A 663 15.45 -9.92 4.34
CA THR A 663 14.82 -8.87 5.14
C THR A 663 13.93 -9.48 6.21
N TYR A 664 13.22 -10.54 5.87
CA TYR A 664 12.33 -11.27 6.77
C TYR A 664 12.49 -12.77 6.58
N VAL A 665 12.71 -13.48 7.69
CA VAL A 665 12.84 -14.94 7.70
C VAL A 665 12.01 -15.52 8.84
N ASP A 666 10.94 -16.25 8.51
CA ASP A 666 10.20 -17.08 9.46
C ASP A 666 10.26 -18.56 9.07
N LEU A 667 11.00 -19.33 9.87
CA LEU A 667 11.13 -20.79 9.76
C LEU A 667 10.58 -21.49 11.00
N SER A 668 9.75 -20.79 11.79
CA SER A 668 9.23 -21.28 13.07
C SER A 668 8.28 -22.47 12.91
N ASN A 669 8.02 -23.20 14.00
CA ASN A 669 7.04 -24.30 14.03
C ASN A 669 7.33 -25.36 12.94
N ASN A 670 8.56 -25.88 12.95
CA ASN A 670 9.06 -26.92 12.07
C ASN A 670 9.90 -27.93 12.87
N PHE A 671 10.62 -28.83 12.19
CA PHE A 671 11.49 -29.84 12.81
C PHE A 671 12.98 -29.65 12.43
N PHE A 672 13.43 -28.40 12.27
CA PHE A 672 14.84 -28.12 11.97
C PHE A 672 15.74 -28.50 13.14
N VAL A 673 16.91 -29.07 12.84
CA VAL A 673 17.91 -29.57 13.79
C VAL A 673 19.30 -28.97 13.55
N GLY A 674 20.21 -29.19 14.50
CA GLY A 674 21.61 -28.78 14.37
C GLY A 674 21.90 -27.37 14.90
N SER A 675 23.08 -26.85 14.58
CA SER A 675 23.60 -25.58 15.10
C SER A 675 23.22 -24.39 14.23
N LEU A 676 23.00 -23.24 14.88
CA LEU A 676 22.80 -21.93 14.24
C LEU A 676 24.07 -21.35 13.58
N HIS A 677 25.26 -21.89 13.89
CA HIS A 677 26.53 -21.23 13.54
C HIS A 677 26.69 -21.00 12.03
N HIS A 678 26.43 -22.01 11.20
CA HIS A 678 26.58 -21.88 9.74
C HIS A 678 25.54 -20.92 9.13
N PHE A 679 24.33 -20.88 9.70
CA PHE A 679 23.26 -20.00 9.24
C PHE A 679 23.60 -18.53 9.55
N LEU A 680 23.92 -18.24 10.83
CA LEU A 680 24.11 -16.88 11.33
C LEU A 680 25.49 -16.28 11.03
N CYS A 681 26.55 -17.11 10.99
CA CYS A 681 27.94 -16.63 10.88
C CYS A 681 28.53 -16.76 9.46
N SER A 682 27.67 -16.82 8.45
CA SER A 682 28.07 -16.83 7.04
C SER A 682 28.63 -15.45 6.63
N TYR A 683 29.68 -15.43 5.80
CA TYR A 683 30.40 -14.21 5.41
C TYR A 683 29.53 -13.22 4.60
N GLY A 684 29.47 -11.96 5.07
CA GLY A 684 28.79 -10.82 4.43
C GLY A 684 27.84 -10.10 5.41
N GLU A 685 27.72 -8.77 5.33
CA GLU A 685 26.72 -8.03 6.11
C GLU A 685 25.30 -8.45 5.68
N ASP A 686 24.40 -8.61 6.65
CA ASP A 686 22.97 -8.85 6.44
C ASP A 686 22.16 -7.65 6.94
N TYR A 687 21.29 -7.12 6.10
CA TYR A 687 20.34 -6.06 6.41
C TYR A 687 18.96 -6.64 6.82
N SER A 688 18.94 -7.90 7.27
CA SER A 688 17.73 -8.55 7.79
C SER A 688 17.16 -7.81 8.99
N LEU A 689 15.86 -7.51 8.91
CA LEU A 689 15.11 -6.83 9.95
C LEU A 689 14.49 -7.81 10.95
N SER A 690 14.17 -9.04 10.53
CA SER A 690 13.47 -10.02 11.36
C SER A 690 13.91 -11.46 11.12
N LEU A 691 14.16 -12.18 12.22
CA LEU A 691 14.44 -13.60 12.22
C LEU A 691 13.60 -14.33 13.28
N ASN A 692 12.78 -15.27 12.81
CA ASN A 692 12.00 -16.18 13.65
C ASN A 692 12.36 -17.64 13.36
N LEU A 693 12.99 -18.30 14.34
CA LEU A 693 13.34 -19.72 14.33
C LEU A 693 12.68 -20.49 15.49
N GLY A 694 11.66 -19.90 16.11
CA GLY A 694 10.98 -20.46 17.27
C GLY A 694 10.36 -21.84 17.02
N HIS A 695 10.15 -22.62 18.07
CA HIS A 695 9.46 -23.93 18.00
C HIS A 695 10.09 -24.89 16.98
N ASN A 696 11.38 -25.18 17.15
CA ASN A 696 12.14 -26.14 16.35
C ASN A 696 12.93 -27.10 17.25
N HIS A 697 13.86 -27.86 16.69
CA HIS A 697 14.77 -28.76 17.42
C HIS A 697 16.23 -28.34 17.30
N LEU A 698 16.48 -27.04 17.14
CA LEU A 698 17.82 -26.46 17.01
C LEU A 698 18.60 -26.63 18.33
N SER A 699 19.91 -26.84 18.23
CA SER A 699 20.74 -27.21 19.38
C SER A 699 22.15 -26.63 19.29
N GLY A 700 22.95 -26.82 20.34
CA GLY A 700 24.27 -26.21 20.46
C GLY A 700 24.19 -24.82 21.08
N VAL A 701 25.22 -24.01 20.88
CA VAL A 701 25.30 -22.65 21.44
C VAL A 701 24.76 -21.60 20.47
N ILE A 702 24.23 -20.49 21.00
CA ILE A 702 23.96 -19.30 20.21
C ILE A 702 25.33 -18.65 19.87
N PRO A 703 25.67 -18.45 18.58
CA PRO A 703 27.00 -18.00 18.19
C PRO A 703 27.25 -16.50 18.44
N GLU A 704 28.52 -16.09 18.40
CA GLU A 704 29.00 -14.73 18.73
C GLU A 704 29.10 -13.75 17.53
N CYS A 705 28.31 -13.94 16.47
CA CYS A 705 28.47 -13.23 15.18
C CYS A 705 27.35 -12.22 14.88
N TRP A 706 26.74 -11.62 15.90
CA TRP A 706 25.62 -10.68 15.74
C TRP A 706 26.01 -9.32 15.16
N GLU A 707 27.30 -9.00 15.11
CA GLU A 707 27.85 -7.86 14.37
C GLU A 707 27.53 -7.92 12.87
N ASN A 708 27.25 -9.12 12.33
CA ASN A 708 26.87 -9.30 10.93
C ASN A 708 25.41 -8.92 10.63
N TRP A 709 24.61 -8.53 11.63
CA TRP A 709 23.17 -8.29 11.51
C TRP A 709 22.76 -6.88 12.01
N PRO A 710 23.40 -5.80 11.53
CA PRO A 710 23.26 -4.46 12.11
C PRO A 710 21.82 -3.91 12.16
N ASP A 711 20.95 -4.32 11.25
CA ASP A 711 19.58 -3.79 11.13
C ASP A 711 18.51 -4.63 11.86
N MET A 712 18.91 -5.67 12.58
CA MET A 712 17.97 -6.59 13.25
C MET A 712 17.06 -5.87 14.25
N ARG A 713 15.74 -6.01 14.07
CA ARG A 713 14.70 -5.47 14.96
C ARG A 713 14.03 -6.53 15.80
N TYR A 714 13.86 -7.73 15.25
CA TYR A 714 13.12 -8.83 15.87
C TYR A 714 13.91 -10.13 15.80
N LEU A 715 14.23 -10.71 16.96
CA LEU A 715 14.88 -12.01 17.07
C LEU A 715 14.08 -12.95 17.98
N ASN A 716 13.57 -14.04 17.39
CA ASN A 716 12.86 -15.10 18.13
C ASN A 716 13.52 -16.48 17.90
N LEU A 717 14.02 -17.07 18.99
CA LEU A 717 14.63 -18.41 19.05
C LEU A 717 13.92 -19.31 20.09
N GLU A 718 12.67 -19.01 20.44
CA GLU A 718 11.97 -19.68 21.53
C GLU A 718 11.78 -21.18 21.30
N ASN A 719 11.60 -21.94 22.39
CA ASN A 719 11.21 -23.35 22.36
C ASN A 719 12.09 -24.21 21.43
N ASN A 720 13.40 -24.15 21.67
CA ASN A 720 14.42 -24.94 21.00
C ASN A 720 15.27 -25.71 22.05
N ASN A 721 16.35 -26.37 21.62
CA ASN A 721 17.27 -27.09 22.48
C ASN A 721 18.65 -26.38 22.56
N LEU A 722 18.66 -25.04 22.46
CA LEU A 722 19.87 -24.21 22.53
C LEU A 722 20.42 -24.18 23.95
N SER A 723 21.73 -24.09 24.08
CA SER A 723 22.47 -24.25 25.34
C SER A 723 23.64 -23.26 25.44
N GLY A 724 24.36 -23.27 26.57
CA GLY A 724 25.46 -22.32 26.80
C GLY A 724 24.97 -20.95 27.28
N GLY A 725 25.85 -19.95 27.23
CA GLY A 725 25.52 -18.57 27.66
C GLY A 725 24.82 -17.75 26.58
N ILE A 726 24.16 -16.67 26.98
CA ILE A 726 23.71 -15.62 26.05
C ILE A 726 24.98 -14.92 25.49
N PRO A 727 25.16 -14.83 24.17
CA PRO A 727 26.37 -14.29 23.57
C PRO A 727 26.53 -12.80 23.83
N VAL A 728 27.77 -12.36 24.04
CA VAL A 728 28.09 -10.95 24.36
C VAL A 728 27.85 -10.04 23.16
N SER A 729 28.12 -10.55 21.96
CA SER A 729 27.92 -9.84 20.68
C SER A 729 26.47 -9.42 20.41
N LEU A 730 25.45 -10.01 21.05
CA LEU A 730 24.07 -9.50 20.92
C LEU A 730 23.97 -8.02 21.30
N GLY A 731 24.82 -7.55 22.21
CA GLY A 731 24.88 -6.14 22.59
C GLY A 731 25.44 -5.19 21.52
N SER A 732 25.82 -5.67 20.33
CA SER A 732 26.16 -4.83 19.16
C SER A 732 24.93 -4.30 18.42
N LEU A 733 23.74 -4.86 18.66
CA LEU A 733 22.49 -4.51 17.97
C LEU A 733 21.82 -3.26 18.57
N THR A 734 22.61 -2.22 18.85
CA THR A 734 22.25 -1.15 19.82
C THR A 734 21.09 -0.26 19.38
N ASP A 735 20.93 -0.05 18.07
CA ASP A 735 20.09 1.04 17.55
C ASP A 735 18.75 0.57 16.96
N GLN A 736 18.56 -0.73 16.78
CA GLN A 736 17.41 -1.28 16.06
C GLN A 736 16.67 -2.41 16.80
N LEU A 737 17.31 -3.19 17.68
CA LEU A 737 16.67 -4.36 18.28
C LEU A 737 15.57 -3.97 19.28
N GLN A 738 14.34 -4.36 18.95
CA GLN A 738 13.13 -4.05 19.70
C GLN A 738 12.56 -5.27 20.43
N SER A 739 12.79 -6.48 19.91
CA SER A 739 12.31 -7.73 20.52
C SER A 739 13.38 -8.82 20.52
N LEU A 740 13.61 -9.39 21.70
CA LEU A 740 14.49 -10.54 21.92
C LEU A 740 13.74 -11.63 22.69
N ASN A 741 13.43 -12.74 22.01
CA ASN A 741 12.80 -13.91 22.60
C ASN A 741 13.72 -15.14 22.54
N LEU A 742 14.15 -15.61 23.71
CA LEU A 742 14.96 -16.82 23.93
C LEU A 742 14.25 -17.81 24.88
N HIS A 743 12.94 -17.68 25.06
CA HIS A 743 12.15 -18.48 25.99
C HIS A 743 12.27 -19.99 25.71
N GLY A 744 12.18 -20.84 26.73
CA GLY A 744 12.06 -22.29 26.57
C GLY A 744 13.27 -22.96 25.92
N ASN A 745 14.48 -22.62 26.39
CA ASN A 745 15.74 -23.21 25.95
C ASN A 745 16.53 -23.77 27.16
N LYS A 746 17.79 -24.16 26.96
CA LYS A 746 18.71 -24.63 28.02
C LYS A 746 19.86 -23.64 28.25
N LEU A 747 19.57 -22.34 28.12
CA LEU A 747 20.57 -21.30 28.28
C LEU A 747 20.96 -21.18 29.75
N SER A 748 22.24 -21.02 30.03
CA SER A 748 22.83 -21.08 31.36
C SER A 748 23.80 -19.90 31.57
N GLY A 749 24.30 -19.73 32.79
CA GLY A 749 25.21 -18.62 33.11
C GLY A 749 24.48 -17.31 33.45
N ARG A 750 25.24 -16.22 33.53
CA ARG A 750 24.73 -14.90 33.93
C ARG A 750 24.35 -14.06 32.71
N LEU A 751 23.43 -13.10 32.89
CA LEU A 751 23.14 -12.11 31.86
C LEU A 751 24.39 -11.28 31.53
N PRO A 752 24.83 -11.22 30.26
CA PRO A 752 25.99 -10.45 29.86
C PRO A 752 25.69 -8.95 29.95
N ALA A 753 26.68 -8.19 30.42
CA ALA A 753 26.53 -6.75 30.62
C ALA A 753 26.30 -5.98 29.29
N SER A 754 26.74 -6.53 28.16
CA SER A 754 26.56 -5.91 26.84
C SER A 754 25.10 -5.71 26.44
N LEU A 755 24.16 -6.48 26.99
CA LEU A 755 22.72 -6.27 26.75
C LEU A 755 22.23 -4.90 27.24
N MET A 756 22.97 -4.23 28.13
CA MET A 756 22.65 -2.86 28.56
C MET A 756 22.68 -1.85 27.39
N ASN A 757 23.33 -2.19 26.29
CA ASN A 757 23.43 -1.34 25.11
C ASN A 757 22.16 -1.36 24.24
N LEU A 758 21.24 -2.30 24.45
CA LEU A 758 20.03 -2.50 23.64
C LEU A 758 18.89 -1.56 24.04
N THR A 759 19.15 -0.25 24.01
CA THR A 759 18.25 0.76 24.62
C THR A 759 16.86 0.88 23.97
N GLN A 760 16.69 0.39 22.74
CA GLN A 760 15.40 0.34 22.03
C GLN A 760 14.57 -0.90 22.36
N LEU A 761 15.07 -1.81 23.22
CA LEU A 761 14.41 -3.08 23.51
C LEU A 761 13.09 -2.84 24.24
N MET A 762 12.00 -3.32 23.64
CA MET A 762 10.65 -3.29 24.19
C MET A 762 10.26 -4.63 24.82
N ILE A 763 10.82 -5.73 24.32
CA ILE A 763 10.43 -7.08 24.72
C ILE A 763 11.69 -7.91 25.01
N LEU A 764 11.80 -8.41 26.23
CA LEU A 764 12.85 -9.32 26.65
C LEU A 764 12.24 -10.56 27.31
N GLN A 765 12.29 -11.68 26.60
CA GLN A 765 11.73 -12.96 27.04
C GLN A 765 12.85 -14.00 27.18
N LEU A 766 13.19 -14.34 28.42
CA LEU A 766 14.24 -15.30 28.78
C LEU A 766 13.70 -16.44 29.65
N GLY A 767 12.38 -16.55 29.79
CA GLY A 767 11.75 -17.52 30.67
C GLY A 767 12.02 -18.98 30.28
N GLY A 768 11.95 -19.91 31.23
CA GLY A 768 12.13 -21.34 30.97
C GLY A 768 13.55 -21.68 30.51
N ASN A 769 14.56 -21.21 31.26
CA ASN A 769 15.98 -21.45 31.01
C ASN A 769 16.70 -21.82 32.33
N GLU A 770 18.03 -21.94 32.29
CA GLU A 770 18.89 -22.28 33.43
C GLU A 770 19.77 -21.09 33.88
N LEU A 771 19.34 -19.85 33.64
CA LEU A 771 20.11 -18.64 33.94
C LEU A 771 20.29 -18.43 35.45
N ILE A 772 21.47 -17.95 35.85
CA ILE A 772 21.90 -17.77 37.24
C ILE A 772 22.35 -16.34 37.53
N GLY A 773 22.60 -16.04 38.80
CA GLY A 773 23.07 -14.75 39.28
C GLY A 773 21.93 -13.86 39.77
N SER A 774 22.23 -12.62 40.11
CA SER A 774 21.21 -11.63 40.45
C SER A 774 20.64 -10.96 39.21
N ILE A 775 19.38 -10.52 39.28
CA ILE A 775 18.79 -9.63 38.28
C ILE A 775 19.63 -8.34 38.27
N PRO A 776 20.23 -7.94 37.13
CA PRO A 776 21.06 -6.75 37.07
C PRO A 776 20.26 -5.45 37.17
N ASP A 777 20.83 -4.44 37.82
CA ASP A 777 20.23 -3.12 37.99
C ASP A 777 20.17 -2.30 36.68
N TRP A 778 21.07 -2.57 35.72
CA TRP A 778 21.08 -1.93 34.42
C TRP A 778 19.84 -2.21 33.58
N LEU A 779 19.09 -3.30 33.85
CA LEU A 779 17.80 -3.57 33.18
C LEU A 779 16.85 -2.39 33.37
N GLY A 780 16.74 -1.88 34.59
CA GLY A 780 15.89 -0.74 34.88
C GLY A 780 16.52 0.61 34.52
N ARG A 781 17.85 0.73 34.57
CA ARG A 781 18.53 2.01 34.28
C ARG A 781 18.69 2.32 32.80
N GLN A 782 18.93 1.30 31.96
CA GLN A 782 19.28 1.48 30.55
C GLN A 782 18.17 1.08 29.59
N LEU A 783 17.33 0.09 29.94
CA LEU A 783 16.29 -0.43 29.04
C LEU A 783 14.91 0.18 29.32
N SER A 784 14.82 1.51 29.33
CA SER A 784 13.61 2.27 29.70
C SER A 784 12.40 2.04 28.78
N SER A 785 12.63 1.51 27.58
CA SER A 785 11.61 1.21 26.57
C SER A 785 10.91 -0.13 26.80
N LEU A 786 11.36 -0.95 27.77
CA LEU A 786 10.78 -2.26 28.04
C LEU A 786 9.29 -2.16 28.42
N ARG A 787 8.48 -2.91 27.67
CA ARG A 787 7.07 -3.17 27.93
C ARG A 787 6.85 -4.60 28.46
N ILE A 788 7.67 -5.56 28.04
CA ILE A 788 7.58 -6.96 28.48
C ILE A 788 8.95 -7.42 28.99
N LEU A 789 8.97 -7.86 30.25
CA LEU A 789 10.13 -8.52 30.87
C LEU A 789 9.68 -9.85 31.48
N ASN A 790 10.10 -10.95 30.85
CA ASN A 790 9.77 -12.30 31.29
C ASN A 790 11.04 -13.09 31.62
N LEU A 791 11.29 -13.29 32.92
CA LEU A 791 12.43 -14.06 33.47
C LEU A 791 11.98 -15.32 34.22
N ARG A 792 10.72 -15.75 34.04
CA ARG A 792 10.14 -16.87 34.79
C ARG A 792 10.91 -18.18 34.62
N PHE A 793 10.81 -19.11 35.57
CA PHE A 793 11.44 -20.43 35.45
C PHE A 793 12.94 -20.36 35.10
N ASN A 794 13.70 -19.73 35.98
CA ASN A 794 15.16 -19.64 35.93
C ASN A 794 15.74 -19.85 37.35
N ASN A 795 17.05 -19.65 37.51
CA ASN A 795 17.76 -19.78 38.78
C ASN A 795 18.27 -18.42 39.31
N PHE A 796 17.59 -17.31 38.99
CA PHE A 796 17.96 -15.98 39.49
C PHE A 796 17.81 -15.90 41.01
N HIS A 797 18.76 -15.28 41.70
CA HIS A 797 18.79 -15.18 43.15
C HIS A 797 19.10 -13.76 43.64
N GLY A 798 18.99 -13.53 44.96
CA GLY A 798 19.20 -12.19 45.54
C GLY A 798 17.96 -11.31 45.42
N ASN A 799 18.12 -10.00 45.58
CA ASN A 799 16.99 -9.08 45.68
C ASN A 799 16.50 -8.62 44.30
N ILE A 800 15.21 -8.28 44.21
CA ILE A 800 14.66 -7.54 43.06
C ILE A 800 15.26 -6.10 43.11
N PRO A 801 16.03 -5.67 42.09
CA PRO A 801 16.64 -4.33 42.08
C PRO A 801 15.59 -3.22 42.13
N HIS A 802 15.87 -2.16 42.88
CA HIS A 802 14.98 -1.00 42.96
C HIS A 802 14.85 -0.32 41.59
N GLU A 803 15.93 -0.35 40.81
CA GLU A 803 16.05 0.27 39.49
C GLU A 803 15.01 -0.24 38.49
N LEU A 804 14.46 -1.45 38.65
CA LEU A 804 13.37 -1.95 37.81
C LEU A 804 12.13 -1.05 37.84
N CYS A 805 11.94 -0.25 38.89
CA CYS A 805 10.87 0.75 38.94
C CYS A 805 11.05 1.93 37.98
N ASN A 806 12.19 2.03 37.29
CA ASN A 806 12.39 3.01 36.22
C ASN A 806 11.79 2.56 34.88
N LEU A 807 11.29 1.31 34.79
CA LEU A 807 10.60 0.80 33.61
C LEU A 807 9.18 1.36 33.51
N THR A 808 9.05 2.64 33.15
CA THR A 808 7.77 3.36 33.16
C THR A 808 6.73 2.78 32.19
N HIS A 809 7.18 2.16 31.11
CA HIS A 809 6.35 1.58 30.05
C HIS A 809 5.97 0.10 30.29
N ILE A 810 6.41 -0.48 31.42
CA ILE A 810 6.22 -1.91 31.68
C ILE A 810 4.73 -2.27 31.75
N GLN A 811 4.38 -3.31 31.02
CA GLN A 811 3.03 -3.86 30.91
C GLN A 811 2.98 -5.28 31.48
N ILE A 812 4.04 -6.06 31.27
CA ILE A 812 4.16 -7.44 31.75
C ILE A 812 5.50 -7.58 32.46
N LEU A 813 5.46 -7.91 33.75
CA LEU A 813 6.63 -8.25 34.56
C LEU A 813 6.43 -9.62 35.19
N ASP A 814 7.14 -10.62 34.67
CA ASP A 814 7.08 -11.99 35.17
C ASP A 814 8.46 -12.45 35.66
N LEU A 815 8.59 -12.57 36.98
CA LEU A 815 9.79 -13.04 37.67
C LEU A 815 9.53 -14.35 38.44
N ALA A 816 8.45 -15.05 38.12
CA ALA A 816 8.00 -16.22 38.86
C ALA A 816 8.99 -17.39 38.79
N HIS A 817 8.91 -18.33 39.74
CA HIS A 817 9.72 -19.55 39.72
C HIS A 817 11.23 -19.27 39.62
N ASN A 818 11.75 -18.52 40.58
CA ASN A 818 13.18 -18.22 40.75
C ASN A 818 13.57 -18.38 42.23
N ASN A 819 14.80 -17.99 42.57
CA ASN A 819 15.34 -18.01 43.93
C ASN A 819 15.49 -16.59 44.52
N LEU A 820 14.59 -15.67 44.15
CA LEU A 820 14.64 -14.27 44.57
C LEU A 820 14.25 -14.11 46.04
N SER A 821 14.92 -13.20 46.74
CA SER A 821 14.77 -12.97 48.17
C SER A 821 14.61 -11.47 48.49
N GLY A 822 14.43 -11.13 49.75
CA GLY A 822 14.27 -9.74 50.18
C GLY A 822 12.86 -9.20 49.95
N ASN A 823 12.71 -7.89 50.02
CA ASN A 823 11.39 -7.25 49.96
C ASN A 823 10.98 -6.96 48.51
N ILE A 824 9.66 -6.97 48.27
CA ILE A 824 9.08 -6.49 47.02
C ILE A 824 9.26 -4.96 46.89
N PRO A 825 9.57 -4.40 45.70
CA PRO A 825 9.76 -2.96 45.49
C PRO A 825 8.51 -2.13 45.84
N ARG A 826 8.70 -0.96 46.49
CA ARG A 826 7.60 -0.04 46.85
C ARG A 826 7.20 0.95 45.75
N CYS A 827 8.02 1.06 44.72
CA CYS A 827 7.96 2.09 43.69
C CYS A 827 7.16 1.70 42.44
N VAL A 828 6.27 0.71 42.56
CA VAL A 828 5.48 0.21 41.42
C VAL A 828 4.50 1.25 40.86
N ASN A 829 4.21 2.31 41.62
CA ASN A 829 3.44 3.46 41.16
C ASN A 829 4.08 4.19 39.98
N ASN A 830 5.36 3.97 39.69
CA ASN A 830 6.05 4.50 38.51
C ASN A 830 5.71 3.74 37.20
N PHE A 831 5.05 2.59 37.28
CA PHE A 831 4.61 1.84 36.11
C PHE A 831 3.38 2.52 35.50
N ASN A 832 3.58 3.43 34.55
CA ASN A 832 2.54 4.30 34.00
C ASN A 832 1.44 3.51 33.30
N VAL A 833 1.80 2.45 32.58
CA VAL A 833 0.85 1.56 31.90
C VAL A 833 -0.02 0.81 32.92
N LEU A 834 0.60 0.17 33.92
CA LEU A 834 -0.11 -0.60 34.96
C LEU A 834 -0.96 0.29 35.89
N SER A 835 -0.55 1.54 36.10
CA SER A 835 -1.31 2.54 36.88
C SER A 835 -2.42 3.23 36.09
N GLY A 836 -2.35 3.19 34.76
CA GLY A 836 -3.30 3.84 33.85
C GLY A 836 -2.99 5.29 33.52
N ASN A 837 -1.76 5.74 33.77
CA ASN A 837 -1.25 7.06 33.38
C ASN A 837 -0.84 7.13 31.89
N GLU A 838 -0.68 5.98 31.24
CA GLU A 838 -0.38 5.83 29.82
C GLU A 838 -1.42 4.90 29.17
N THR A 839 -1.86 5.22 27.94
CA THR A 839 -2.79 4.40 27.15
C THR A 839 -2.04 3.67 26.05
N ILE A 840 -2.17 2.35 25.99
CA ILE A 840 -1.57 1.48 24.96
C ILE A 840 -2.35 1.65 23.65
N SER A 841 -1.63 1.72 22.52
CA SER A 841 -2.25 1.63 21.19
C SER A 841 -2.21 0.18 20.68
N ASP A 842 -3.28 -0.28 20.00
CA ASP A 842 -3.46 -1.67 19.58
C ASP A 842 -2.36 -2.18 18.58
N GLY A 843 -1.51 -1.30 18.06
CA GLY A 843 -0.43 -1.60 17.09
C GLY A 843 1.00 -1.67 17.63
N GLU A 844 1.25 -1.45 18.93
CA GLU A 844 2.63 -1.35 19.48
C GLU A 844 3.44 -2.65 19.45
N PHE A 845 2.78 -3.80 19.32
CA PHE A 845 3.41 -5.14 19.25
C PHE A 845 3.31 -5.76 17.86
N SER A 846 3.07 -4.93 16.85
CA SER A 846 2.98 -5.30 15.44
C SER A 846 4.05 -4.55 14.64
N PHE A 847 5.06 -5.26 14.12
CA PHE A 847 6.01 -4.63 13.20
C PHE A 847 5.49 -4.73 11.77
N ASP A 848 5.05 -3.60 11.22
CA ASP A 848 4.61 -3.51 9.83
C ASP A 848 5.82 -3.57 8.88
N ILE A 849 5.92 -4.63 8.09
CA ILE A 849 6.93 -4.79 7.05
C ILE A 849 6.33 -4.68 5.64
N SER A 850 5.09 -4.21 5.52
CA SER A 850 4.34 -4.11 4.26
C SER A 850 4.96 -3.11 3.28
N ALA A 851 5.66 -2.09 3.77
CA ALA A 851 6.38 -1.13 2.94
C ALA A 851 7.41 -1.78 1.99
N LEU A 852 7.94 -2.95 2.35
CA LEU A 852 8.90 -3.72 1.55
C LEU A 852 8.25 -4.46 0.37
N ILE A 853 7.01 -4.93 0.56
CA ILE A 853 6.18 -5.57 -0.48
C ILE A 853 5.70 -4.51 -1.49
N ILE A 854 5.29 -3.34 -0.99
CA ILE A 854 4.68 -2.27 -1.80
C ILE A 854 5.68 -1.64 -2.78
N GLN A 855 6.98 -1.59 -2.45
CA GLN A 855 8.00 -1.06 -3.37
C GLN A 855 8.11 -1.84 -4.69
N HIS A 856 7.74 -3.12 -4.70
CA HIS A 856 7.88 -3.99 -5.87
C HIS A 856 6.54 -4.42 -6.48
N ALA A 857 5.43 -4.42 -5.74
CA ALA A 857 4.12 -4.89 -6.23
C ALA A 857 3.31 -3.88 -7.08
N GLY A 858 3.78 -2.64 -7.22
CA GLY A 858 3.08 -1.59 -7.96
C GLY A 858 1.92 -0.96 -7.18
N SER A 859 1.69 0.34 -7.40
CA SER A 859 0.77 1.17 -6.59
C SER A 859 -0.72 0.79 -6.63
N ASN A 860 -1.11 -0.14 -7.51
CA ASN A 860 -2.50 -0.59 -7.68
C ASN A 860 -2.72 -2.05 -7.29
N ALA A 861 -1.66 -2.81 -6.99
CA ALA A 861 -1.80 -4.14 -6.41
C ALA A 861 -2.08 -3.96 -4.92
N ASP A 862 -3.36 -3.98 -4.55
CA ASP A 862 -3.76 -4.20 -3.17
C ASP A 862 -3.33 -5.64 -2.82
N THR A 863 -2.06 -5.79 -2.42
CA THR A 863 -1.50 -7.08 -2.05
C THR A 863 -2.26 -7.68 -0.89
N GLY A 864 -3.03 -6.88 -0.14
CA GLY A 864 -3.84 -7.28 1.02
C GLY A 864 -3.05 -8.07 2.06
N SER A 865 -1.72 -8.11 1.92
CA SER A 865 -0.77 -8.80 2.76
C SER A 865 -0.05 -7.68 3.49
N THR A 866 -0.75 -7.07 4.45
CA THR A 866 -0.02 -6.39 5.49
C THR A 866 0.72 -7.47 6.25
N ILE A 867 2.02 -7.64 5.99
CA ILE A 867 2.82 -8.54 6.80
C ILE A 867 3.14 -7.75 8.06
N SER A 868 2.28 -7.93 9.04
CA SER A 868 2.53 -7.51 10.41
C SER A 868 3.14 -8.67 11.18
N LEU A 869 4.34 -8.47 11.70
CA LEU A 869 4.94 -9.35 12.69
C LEU A 869 4.19 -9.19 14.01
N ILE A 870 3.36 -10.18 14.36
CA ILE A 870 2.63 -10.18 15.63
C ILE A 870 3.49 -10.88 16.67
N VAL A 871 3.93 -10.13 17.69
CA VAL A 871 4.67 -10.74 18.80
C VAL A 871 3.74 -11.59 19.66
N SER A 872 4.21 -12.77 20.08
CA SER A 872 3.53 -13.63 21.04
C SER A 872 4.31 -13.81 22.34
N ASP A 873 3.62 -14.11 23.44
CA ASP A 873 4.21 -14.53 24.71
C ASP A 873 3.35 -15.62 25.37
N SER A 874 3.97 -16.53 26.12
CA SER A 874 3.28 -17.53 26.93
C SER A 874 3.22 -17.08 28.38
N LEU A 875 2.03 -16.66 28.80
CA LEU A 875 1.78 -16.00 30.08
C LEU A 875 0.92 -16.88 30.99
N VAL A 876 1.14 -16.77 32.30
CA VAL A 876 0.31 -17.45 33.30
C VAL A 876 -0.78 -16.50 33.80
N LEU A 877 -2.00 -16.66 33.28
CA LEU A 877 -3.18 -15.97 33.82
C LEU A 877 -4.14 -16.99 34.41
N LYS A 878 -4.72 -16.66 35.57
CA LYS A 878 -5.71 -17.52 36.27
C LYS A 878 -5.18 -18.93 36.59
N GLY A 879 -3.87 -19.06 36.83
CA GLY A 879 -3.23 -20.35 37.13
C GLY A 879 -3.08 -21.28 35.92
N ARG A 880 -3.30 -20.78 34.69
CA ARG A 880 -3.10 -21.51 33.43
C ARG A 880 -2.13 -20.75 32.54
N GLU A 881 -1.26 -21.49 31.87
CA GLU A 881 -0.38 -20.95 30.84
C GLU A 881 -1.10 -20.93 29.49
N ASP A 882 -1.19 -19.75 28.88
CA ASP A 882 -1.80 -19.53 27.57
C ASP A 882 -0.89 -18.61 26.73
N THR A 883 -0.83 -18.85 25.42
CA THR A 883 -0.07 -18.01 24.48
C THR A 883 -0.94 -16.87 23.97
N TYR A 884 -0.48 -15.64 24.17
CA TYR A 884 -1.15 -14.42 23.72
C TYR A 884 -0.38 -13.83 22.54
N SER A 885 -1.07 -13.52 21.44
CA SER A 885 -0.50 -12.87 20.25
C SER A 885 -1.26 -11.57 19.91
N THR A 886 -2.34 -11.65 19.15
CA THR A 886 -3.15 -10.49 18.71
C THR A 886 -3.75 -9.67 19.85
N LEU A 887 -3.93 -10.27 21.03
CA LEU A 887 -4.47 -9.62 22.23
C LEU A 887 -3.38 -9.29 23.26
N LEU A 888 -2.10 -9.51 22.96
CA LEU A 888 -0.99 -9.30 23.89
C LEU A 888 -0.96 -7.86 24.41
N GLY A 889 -1.23 -6.87 23.55
CA GLY A 889 -1.31 -5.45 23.93
C GLY A 889 -2.42 -5.11 24.94
N LEU A 890 -3.37 -6.02 25.18
CA LEU A 890 -4.45 -5.82 26.15
C LEU A 890 -4.17 -6.45 27.53
N VAL A 891 -3.10 -7.25 27.67
CA VAL A 891 -2.80 -8.02 28.87
C VAL A 891 -1.87 -7.25 29.80
N THR A 892 -2.25 -7.08 31.07
CA THR A 892 -1.39 -6.47 32.10
C THR A 892 -1.16 -7.43 33.25
N LEU A 893 0.09 -7.76 33.52
CA LEU A 893 0.44 -8.85 34.43
C LEU A 893 1.66 -8.52 35.29
N LEU A 894 1.57 -8.87 36.57
CA LEU A 894 2.68 -8.85 37.51
C LEU A 894 2.70 -10.18 38.27
N ASP A 895 3.69 -11.02 37.99
CA ASP A 895 3.87 -12.33 38.64
C ASP A 895 5.25 -12.41 39.31
N LEU A 896 5.24 -12.53 40.63
CA LEU A 896 6.41 -12.71 41.50
C LEU A 896 6.34 -14.02 42.28
N SER A 897 5.49 -14.94 41.85
CA SER A 897 5.18 -16.16 42.61
C SER A 897 6.34 -17.16 42.64
N SER A 898 6.28 -18.11 43.58
CA SER A 898 7.26 -19.19 43.70
C SER A 898 8.70 -18.67 43.83
N ASN A 899 8.91 -17.80 44.81
CA ASN A 899 10.21 -17.23 45.18
C ASN A 899 10.37 -17.27 46.72
N TYR A 900 11.39 -16.60 47.26
CA TYR A 900 11.68 -16.49 48.70
C TYR A 900 11.49 -15.06 49.22
N LEU A 901 10.54 -14.31 48.64
CA LEU A 901 10.29 -12.91 48.99
C LEU A 901 9.69 -12.79 50.39
N VAL A 902 10.11 -11.75 51.12
CA VAL A 902 9.76 -11.48 52.52
C VAL A 902 9.23 -10.05 52.68
N GLY A 903 8.83 -9.69 53.90
CA GLY A 903 8.32 -8.36 54.21
C GLY A 903 6.82 -8.23 53.91
N HIS A 904 6.33 -6.99 53.83
CA HIS A 904 4.91 -6.69 53.63
C HIS A 904 4.63 -6.37 52.16
N ILE A 905 3.39 -6.58 51.71
CA ILE A 905 2.92 -6.08 50.41
C ILE A 905 2.81 -4.54 50.51
N PRO A 906 3.57 -3.75 49.75
CA PRO A 906 3.54 -2.29 49.85
C PRO A 906 2.21 -1.67 49.44
N SER A 907 1.78 -0.61 50.13
CA SER A 907 0.52 0.11 49.85
C SER A 907 0.42 0.62 48.42
N GLU A 908 1.55 0.93 47.80
CA GLU A 908 1.67 1.47 46.45
C GLU A 908 1.15 0.50 45.38
N TYR A 909 1.05 -0.81 45.67
CA TYR A 909 0.43 -1.77 44.73
C TYR A 909 -1.05 -1.46 44.45
N SER A 910 -1.76 -0.81 45.38
CA SER A 910 -3.16 -0.43 45.15
C SER A 910 -3.31 0.67 44.08
N THR A 911 -2.22 1.31 43.64
CA THR A 911 -2.28 2.32 42.57
C THR A 911 -2.31 1.72 41.16
N LEU A 912 -2.08 0.41 41.02
CA LEU A 912 -2.01 -0.29 39.72
C LEU A 912 -3.42 -0.57 39.17
N SER A 913 -4.16 0.49 38.84
CA SER A 913 -5.59 0.42 38.51
C SER A 913 -5.92 -0.35 37.21
N LYS A 914 -4.92 -0.49 36.31
CA LYS A 914 -5.03 -1.21 35.03
C LYS A 914 -4.49 -2.63 35.09
N LEU A 915 -3.92 -3.09 36.21
CA LEU A 915 -3.41 -4.44 36.35
C LEU A 915 -4.54 -5.48 36.32
N GLN A 916 -4.41 -6.51 35.48
CA GLN A 916 -5.40 -7.59 35.35
C GLN A 916 -5.03 -8.83 36.16
N SER A 917 -3.74 -9.17 36.24
CA SER A 917 -3.26 -10.34 37.00
C SER A 917 -2.18 -9.95 37.99
N LEU A 918 -2.41 -10.25 39.27
CA LEU A 918 -1.42 -10.13 40.34
C LEU A 918 -1.22 -11.50 41.00
N ASN A 919 -0.01 -12.04 40.90
CA ASN A 919 0.34 -13.30 41.52
C ASN A 919 1.60 -13.14 42.40
N LEU A 920 1.41 -13.29 43.71
CA LEU A 920 2.45 -13.23 44.74
C LEU A 920 2.55 -14.53 45.53
N SER A 921 1.92 -15.59 45.03
CA SER A 921 1.78 -16.85 45.75
C SER A 921 3.12 -17.56 46.00
N ARG A 922 3.15 -18.49 46.96
CA ARG A 922 4.32 -19.32 47.26
C ARG A 922 5.57 -18.49 47.56
N ASN A 923 5.44 -17.57 48.51
CA ASN A 923 6.52 -16.73 49.03
C ASN A 923 6.53 -16.77 50.57
N GLN A 924 7.24 -15.85 51.22
CA GLN A 924 7.27 -15.69 52.67
C GLN A 924 6.76 -14.31 53.12
N LEU A 925 5.81 -13.75 52.38
CA LEU A 925 5.24 -12.43 52.65
C LEU A 925 4.45 -12.43 53.95
N THR A 926 4.51 -11.33 54.68
CA THR A 926 3.90 -11.10 56.00
C THR A 926 3.04 -9.84 55.96
N GLY A 927 2.33 -9.53 57.04
CA GLY A 927 1.47 -8.34 57.09
C GLY A 927 0.05 -8.60 56.61
N ARG A 928 -0.72 -7.52 56.50
CA ARG A 928 -2.12 -7.55 56.03
C ARG A 928 -2.20 -7.42 54.52
N ILE A 929 -3.28 -7.93 53.94
CA ILE A 929 -3.67 -7.63 52.55
C ILE A 929 -4.08 -6.15 52.48
N LEU A 930 -3.81 -5.50 51.34
CA LEU A 930 -3.99 -4.05 51.13
C LEU A 930 -5.44 -3.61 51.37
N ASP A 931 -5.66 -2.67 52.28
CA ASP A 931 -7.00 -2.12 52.58
C ASP A 931 -7.68 -1.50 51.34
N LYS A 932 -6.88 -0.96 50.40
CA LYS A 932 -7.33 -0.34 49.14
C LYS A 932 -7.25 -1.26 47.93
N ILE A 933 -7.16 -2.58 48.11
CA ILE A 933 -7.14 -3.54 46.98
C ILE A 933 -8.35 -3.36 46.04
N GLY A 934 -9.50 -2.93 46.56
CA GLY A 934 -10.70 -2.62 45.76
C GLY A 934 -10.54 -1.48 44.74
N ASP A 935 -9.50 -0.66 44.84
CA ASP A 935 -9.21 0.40 43.86
C ASP A 935 -8.62 -0.16 42.55
N MET A 936 -8.12 -1.41 42.57
CA MET A 936 -7.55 -2.11 41.42
C MET A 936 -8.66 -2.69 40.51
N LYS A 937 -9.51 -1.82 39.97
CA LYS A 937 -10.78 -2.19 39.32
C LYS A 937 -10.65 -3.10 38.10
N SER A 938 -9.47 -3.16 37.46
CA SER A 938 -9.24 -4.02 36.28
C SER A 938 -8.83 -5.45 36.64
N LEU A 939 -8.68 -5.77 37.93
CA LEU A 939 -8.15 -7.05 38.38
C LEU A 939 -9.12 -8.21 38.05
N VAL A 940 -8.60 -9.18 37.32
CA VAL A 940 -9.29 -10.41 36.90
C VAL A 940 -8.77 -11.63 37.66
N SER A 941 -7.48 -11.61 38.05
CA SER A 941 -6.83 -12.69 38.79
C SER A 941 -6.02 -12.15 39.97
N LEU A 942 -6.24 -12.70 41.16
CA LEU A 942 -5.47 -12.40 42.37
C LEU A 942 -5.09 -13.69 43.09
N ASP A 943 -3.79 -13.99 43.16
CA ASP A 943 -3.27 -15.11 43.93
C ASP A 943 -2.19 -14.63 44.92
N VAL A 944 -2.48 -14.75 46.20
CA VAL A 944 -1.55 -14.47 47.31
C VAL A 944 -1.40 -15.69 48.24
N SER A 945 -1.77 -16.87 47.75
CA SER A 945 -1.77 -18.11 48.52
C SER A 945 -0.37 -18.56 48.92
N MET A 946 -0.27 -19.44 49.92
CA MET A 946 0.99 -20.01 50.40
C MET A 946 2.00 -18.92 50.81
N ASN A 947 1.58 -18.05 51.73
CA ASN A 947 2.39 -16.99 52.33
C ASN A 947 2.20 -17.00 53.87
N LYS A 948 2.65 -15.94 54.56
CA LYS A 948 2.49 -15.74 56.01
C LYS A 948 1.65 -14.48 56.31
N LEU A 949 0.70 -14.15 55.43
CA LEU A 949 -0.18 -12.98 55.57
C LEU A 949 -1.15 -13.19 56.73
N TYR A 950 -1.48 -12.13 57.47
CA TYR A 950 -2.33 -12.19 58.66
C TYR A 950 -3.32 -11.02 58.73
N GLY A 951 -4.28 -11.11 59.63
CA GLY A 951 -5.36 -10.12 59.78
C GLY A 951 -6.58 -10.45 58.93
N GLU A 952 -7.52 -9.52 58.85
CA GLU A 952 -8.78 -9.71 58.14
C GLU A 952 -8.66 -9.47 56.63
N LEU A 953 -9.53 -10.12 55.85
CA LEU A 953 -9.72 -9.80 54.45
C LEU A 953 -10.36 -8.40 54.32
N PRO A 954 -9.76 -7.46 53.59
CA PRO A 954 -10.26 -6.10 53.52
C PRO A 954 -11.61 -6.03 52.81
N MET A 955 -12.55 -5.27 53.38
CA MET A 955 -13.92 -5.14 52.85
C MET A 955 -13.95 -4.57 51.43
N SER A 956 -12.93 -3.81 51.01
CA SER A 956 -12.82 -3.27 49.65
C SER A 956 -12.68 -4.33 48.55
N LEU A 957 -12.33 -5.59 48.88
CA LEU A 957 -12.33 -6.70 47.92
C LEU A 957 -13.69 -6.89 47.25
N SER A 958 -14.78 -6.49 47.91
CA SER A 958 -16.13 -6.55 47.33
C SER A 958 -16.31 -5.67 46.09
N ASN A 959 -15.44 -4.66 45.90
CA ASN A 959 -15.50 -3.73 44.76
C ASN A 959 -14.88 -4.30 43.46
N LEU A 960 -14.22 -5.47 43.52
CA LEU A 960 -13.53 -6.08 42.38
C LEU A 960 -14.50 -6.89 41.49
N ASN A 961 -15.26 -6.19 40.66
CA ASN A 961 -16.35 -6.79 39.88
C ASN A 961 -15.92 -7.73 38.74
N PHE A 962 -14.67 -7.66 38.26
CA PHE A 962 -14.15 -8.50 37.17
C PHE A 962 -13.32 -9.70 37.66
N LEU A 963 -13.16 -9.84 38.97
CA LEU A 963 -12.37 -10.90 39.56
C LEU A 963 -12.99 -12.27 39.24
N SER A 964 -12.23 -13.12 38.54
CA SER A 964 -12.68 -14.44 38.09
C SER A 964 -11.74 -15.57 38.51
N SER A 965 -10.58 -15.23 39.07
CA SER A 965 -9.65 -16.15 39.69
C SER A 965 -9.15 -15.54 41.01
N PHE A 966 -9.33 -16.24 42.11
CA PHE A 966 -8.99 -15.74 43.44
C PHE A 966 -8.47 -16.87 44.32
N ASN A 967 -7.34 -16.63 44.99
CA ASN A 967 -6.75 -17.60 45.90
C ASN A 967 -5.94 -16.91 47.02
N VAL A 968 -6.37 -17.15 48.26
CA VAL A 968 -5.73 -16.67 49.50
C VAL A 968 -5.37 -17.83 50.44
N SER A 969 -5.48 -19.07 49.96
CA SER A 969 -5.28 -20.28 50.76
C SER A 969 -3.88 -20.35 51.38
N TYR A 970 -3.77 -21.09 52.48
CA TYR A 970 -2.52 -21.33 53.21
C TYR A 970 -1.81 -20.03 53.60
N ASN A 971 -2.48 -19.23 54.43
CA ASN A 971 -1.97 -18.03 55.08
C ASN A 971 -2.35 -18.07 56.58
N ASN A 972 -2.27 -16.94 57.28
CA ASN A 972 -2.66 -16.81 58.69
C ASN A 972 -3.78 -15.75 58.85
N LEU A 973 -4.69 -15.68 57.87
CA LEU A 973 -5.80 -14.73 57.82
C LEU A 973 -6.91 -15.14 58.79
N THR A 974 -7.61 -14.15 59.33
CA THR A 974 -8.65 -14.33 60.36
C THR A 974 -9.92 -13.57 60.00
N GLY A 975 -11.05 -13.88 60.63
CA GLY A 975 -12.28 -13.08 60.53
C GLY A 975 -13.19 -13.47 59.36
N ARG A 976 -14.17 -12.63 59.05
CA ARG A 976 -15.22 -12.95 58.08
C ARG A 976 -14.78 -12.68 56.64
N VAL A 977 -15.14 -13.57 55.70
CA VAL A 977 -15.02 -13.31 54.25
C VAL A 977 -15.98 -12.18 53.84
N PRO A 978 -15.51 -11.09 53.21
CA PRO A 978 -16.39 -10.01 52.75
C PRO A 978 -17.47 -10.50 51.78
N SER A 979 -18.68 -9.96 51.92
CA SER A 979 -19.82 -10.34 51.06
C SER A 979 -19.81 -9.53 49.74
N SER A 980 -19.73 -10.23 48.61
CA SER A 980 -19.92 -9.72 47.24
C SER A 980 -20.27 -10.86 46.27
N THR A 981 -20.93 -10.53 45.16
CA THR A 981 -21.31 -11.53 44.14
C THR A 981 -20.11 -12.34 43.62
N GLN A 982 -18.94 -11.73 43.46
CA GLN A 982 -17.74 -12.43 43.00
C GLN A 982 -17.13 -13.32 44.07
N LEU A 983 -16.94 -12.82 45.30
CA LEU A 983 -16.25 -13.58 46.36
C LEU A 983 -17.01 -14.84 46.78
N GLN A 984 -18.34 -14.80 46.78
CA GLN A 984 -19.18 -15.97 47.07
C GLN A 984 -19.28 -16.96 45.90
N SER A 985 -18.76 -16.64 44.71
CA SER A 985 -18.71 -17.57 43.58
C SER A 985 -17.52 -18.53 43.63
N PHE A 986 -16.48 -18.22 44.43
CA PHE A 986 -15.27 -19.03 44.53
C PHE A 986 -15.43 -20.23 45.47
N ASN A 987 -14.66 -21.29 45.20
CA ASN A 987 -14.67 -22.52 45.97
C ASN A 987 -14.00 -22.33 47.35
N GLU A 988 -14.43 -23.10 48.35
CA GLU A 988 -13.78 -23.20 49.67
C GLU A 988 -12.26 -23.42 49.58
N SER A 989 -11.78 -24.12 48.54
CA SER A 989 -10.35 -24.33 48.29
C SER A 989 -9.55 -23.03 48.14
N SER A 990 -10.16 -21.94 47.70
CA SER A 990 -9.50 -20.63 47.57
C SER A 990 -9.18 -19.99 48.92
N PHE A 991 -9.77 -20.47 50.02
CA PHE A 991 -9.67 -19.88 51.36
C PHE A 991 -9.05 -20.83 52.40
N ILE A 992 -8.93 -22.12 52.07
CA ILE A 992 -8.46 -23.18 52.98
C ILE A 992 -7.09 -22.87 53.62
N GLY A 993 -6.86 -23.38 54.84
CA GLY A 993 -5.60 -23.16 55.55
C GLY A 993 -5.46 -21.76 56.14
N ASN A 994 -6.58 -21.11 56.45
CA ASN A 994 -6.70 -19.85 57.20
C ASN A 994 -7.74 -20.02 58.33
N GLU A 995 -7.85 -19.04 59.22
CA GLU A 995 -8.89 -18.95 60.28
C GLU A 995 -10.05 -18.04 59.85
N LEU A 996 -10.52 -18.21 58.61
CA LEU A 996 -11.61 -17.43 58.02
C LEU A 996 -12.98 -18.10 58.27
N CYS A 997 -14.05 -17.31 58.30
CA CYS A 997 -15.42 -17.80 58.49
C CYS A 997 -16.45 -17.06 57.62
N GLY A 998 -17.64 -17.64 57.45
CA GLY A 998 -18.71 -17.10 56.60
C GLY A 998 -18.60 -17.50 55.12
N ALA A 999 -19.71 -17.37 54.37
CA ALA A 999 -19.81 -17.85 52.99
C ALA A 999 -18.69 -17.30 52.08
N PRO A 1000 -18.01 -18.14 51.28
CA PRO A 1000 -18.40 -19.50 50.89
C PRO A 1000 -17.97 -20.63 51.83
N LEU A 1001 -17.33 -20.34 52.97
CA LEU A 1001 -16.92 -21.36 53.95
C LEU A 1001 -18.10 -21.85 54.79
N THR A 1002 -18.05 -23.11 55.22
CA THR A 1002 -19.06 -23.72 56.11
C THR A 1002 -18.94 -23.27 57.57
N ASP A 1003 -17.81 -22.69 57.95
CA ASP A 1003 -17.53 -22.27 59.34
C ASP A 1003 -18.33 -21.00 59.70
N SER A 1004 -19.14 -21.11 60.76
CA SER A 1004 -19.98 -20.02 61.27
C SER A 1004 -19.18 -19.07 62.18
N CYS A 1005 -19.12 -17.77 61.83
CA CYS A 1005 -18.48 -16.75 62.67
C CYS A 1005 -19.20 -16.59 64.02
N ILE A 1006 -18.46 -16.57 65.14
CA ILE A 1006 -19.01 -16.36 66.48
C ILE A 1006 -19.47 -14.89 66.61
N PRO A 1007 -20.71 -14.60 67.06
CA PRO A 1007 -21.13 -13.23 67.36
C PRO A 1007 -20.40 -12.74 68.62
N VAL A 1008 -19.65 -11.64 68.51
CA VAL A 1008 -19.13 -10.93 69.69
C VAL A 1008 -20.25 -10.04 70.23
N GLU A 1009 -20.68 -10.25 71.48
CA GLU A 1009 -21.57 -9.33 72.20
C GLU A 1009 -20.84 -8.01 72.45
N VAL A 1010 -21.32 -6.92 71.85
CA VAL A 1010 -20.91 -5.54 72.16
C VAL A 1010 -22.11 -4.82 72.78
N PRO A 1011 -21.96 -4.08 73.91
CA PRO A 1011 -23.04 -3.36 74.54
C PRO A 1011 -23.54 -2.19 73.67
N ASP A 1012 -24.86 -1.99 73.68
CA ASP A 1012 -25.61 -0.97 72.95
C ASP A 1012 -24.89 0.37 72.77
N SER A 1013 -24.42 0.61 71.56
CA SER A 1013 -24.31 1.95 71.00
C SER A 1013 -24.77 1.88 69.55
N GLU A 1014 -25.80 2.68 69.25
CA GLU A 1014 -26.49 2.74 67.96
C GLU A 1014 -25.49 2.95 66.82
N VAL A 1015 -25.19 1.87 66.10
CA VAL A 1015 -24.68 1.94 64.73
C VAL A 1015 -25.76 1.32 63.86
N GLN A 1016 -26.40 2.15 63.04
CA GLN A 1016 -27.30 1.71 61.99
C GLN A 1016 -26.51 0.83 61.01
N ILE A 1017 -26.67 -0.47 61.15
CA ILE A 1017 -26.32 -1.44 60.11
C ILE A 1017 -27.54 -1.45 59.18
N GLU A 1018 -27.44 -0.75 58.04
CA GLU A 1018 -28.29 -1.03 56.88
C GLU A 1018 -27.94 -2.44 56.39
N GLY A 1019 -28.64 -3.43 56.96
CA GLY A 1019 -28.64 -4.79 56.45
C GLY A 1019 -29.52 -4.83 55.21
N ASP A 1020 -28.94 -4.56 54.05
CA ASP A 1020 -29.60 -4.88 52.79
C ASP A 1020 -29.45 -6.40 52.56
N GLY A 1021 -30.25 -7.15 53.30
CA GLY A 1021 -30.57 -8.52 52.91
C GLY A 1021 -31.22 -8.49 51.53
N PRO A 1022 -31.08 -9.56 50.73
CA PRO A 1022 -31.65 -9.59 49.39
C PRO A 1022 -33.13 -9.20 49.47
N ASP A 1023 -33.52 -8.15 48.74
CA ASP A 1023 -34.92 -7.77 48.61
C ASP A 1023 -35.63 -8.94 47.93
N TRP A 1024 -36.22 -9.82 48.75
CA TRP A 1024 -37.00 -10.95 48.29
C TRP A 1024 -38.15 -10.48 47.39
N GLY A 1025 -38.60 -9.23 47.52
CA GLY A 1025 -39.52 -8.61 46.58
C GLY A 1025 -38.91 -8.47 45.20
N VAL A 1026 -37.67 -7.98 45.08
CA VAL A 1026 -36.94 -7.88 43.80
C VAL A 1026 -36.57 -9.26 43.26
N ILE A 1027 -36.08 -10.19 44.08
CA ILE A 1027 -35.73 -11.55 43.62
C ILE A 1027 -36.98 -12.31 43.17
N VAL A 1028 -38.06 -12.29 43.95
CA VAL A 1028 -39.33 -12.90 43.55
C VAL A 1028 -39.89 -12.21 42.31
N SER A 1029 -39.76 -10.88 42.18
CA SER A 1029 -40.18 -10.16 40.98
C SER A 1029 -39.34 -10.50 39.74
N ILE A 1030 -38.02 -10.70 39.90
CA ILE A 1030 -37.12 -11.15 38.83
C ILE A 1030 -37.44 -12.59 38.44
N VAL A 1031 -37.66 -13.49 39.40
CA VAL A 1031 -37.99 -14.89 39.14
C VAL A 1031 -39.38 -15.01 38.52
N VAL A 1032 -40.39 -14.32 39.06
CA VAL A 1032 -41.75 -14.29 38.48
C VAL A 1032 -41.73 -13.61 37.11
N GLY A 1033 -40.98 -12.52 36.94
CA GLY A 1033 -40.78 -11.83 35.66
C GLY A 1033 -40.08 -12.68 34.62
N PHE A 1034 -39.05 -13.44 35.02
CA PHE A 1034 -38.35 -14.40 34.16
C PHE A 1034 -39.26 -15.56 33.78
N VAL A 1035 -39.96 -16.17 34.74
CA VAL A 1035 -40.90 -17.28 34.47
C VAL A 1035 -42.04 -16.81 33.58
N SER A 1036 -42.67 -15.67 33.89
CA SER A 1036 -43.75 -15.12 33.07
C SER A 1036 -43.27 -14.68 31.68
N GLY A 1037 -42.14 -14.00 31.57
CA GLY A 1037 -41.53 -13.63 30.29
C GLY A 1037 -41.11 -14.84 29.45
N PHE A 1038 -40.48 -15.84 30.06
CA PHE A 1038 -40.10 -17.10 29.43
C PHE A 1038 -41.32 -17.80 28.86
N TRP A 1039 -42.40 -17.96 29.63
CA TRP A 1039 -43.61 -18.64 29.15
C TRP A 1039 -44.47 -17.79 28.20
N ILE A 1040 -44.48 -16.46 28.30
CA ILE A 1040 -45.12 -15.56 27.33
C ILE A 1040 -44.52 -15.72 25.94
N ILE A 1041 -43.21 -16.00 25.85
CA ILE A 1041 -42.55 -16.27 24.58
C ILE A 1041 -42.70 -17.75 24.19
N LEU A 1042 -42.48 -18.69 25.12
CA LEU A 1042 -42.44 -20.12 24.80
C LEU A 1042 -43.82 -20.70 24.41
N VAL A 1043 -44.90 -20.29 25.09
CA VAL A 1043 -46.25 -20.85 24.85
C VAL A 1043 -46.76 -20.53 23.43
N PRO A 1044 -46.69 -19.28 22.92
CA PRO A 1044 -47.05 -18.98 21.53
C PRO A 1044 -46.21 -19.76 20.51
N LEU A 1045 -44.92 -19.99 20.79
CA LEU A 1045 -44.03 -20.76 19.91
C LEU A 1045 -44.40 -22.24 19.85
N ILE A 1046 -44.78 -22.83 20.99
CA ILE A 1046 -45.23 -24.22 21.07
C ILE A 1046 -46.59 -24.40 20.37
N VAL A 1047 -47.53 -23.49 20.62
CA VAL A 1047 -48.93 -23.65 20.19
C VAL A 1047 -49.19 -23.15 18.76
N SER A 1048 -48.47 -22.14 18.28
CA SER A 1048 -48.69 -21.55 16.95
C SER A 1048 -47.52 -21.77 16.00
N ARG A 1049 -47.74 -22.55 14.94
CA ARG A 1049 -46.75 -22.81 13.88
C ARG A 1049 -46.31 -21.52 13.17
N SER A 1050 -47.22 -20.57 12.96
CA SER A 1050 -46.89 -19.29 12.29
C SER A 1050 -46.00 -18.39 13.14
N TRP A 1051 -46.22 -18.31 14.46
CA TRP A 1051 -45.36 -17.56 15.38
C TRP A 1051 -43.99 -18.21 15.53
N ARG A 1052 -43.93 -19.54 15.58
CA ARG A 1052 -42.67 -20.29 15.60
C ARG A 1052 -41.78 -19.96 14.41
N ILE A 1053 -42.34 -19.97 13.20
CA ILE A 1053 -41.59 -19.63 11.98
C ILE A 1053 -41.12 -18.18 12.02
N LYS A 1054 -41.98 -17.22 12.39
CA LYS A 1054 -41.58 -15.80 12.48
C LYS A 1054 -40.53 -15.54 13.56
N TYR A 1055 -40.61 -16.19 14.72
CA TYR A 1055 -39.66 -16.01 15.79
C TYR A 1055 -38.31 -16.64 15.50
N PHE A 1056 -38.24 -17.86 14.95
CA PHE A 1056 -36.95 -18.43 14.53
C PHE A 1056 -36.34 -17.66 13.36
N HIS A 1057 -37.16 -17.10 12.46
CA HIS A 1057 -36.66 -16.16 11.46
C HIS A 1057 -36.12 -14.88 12.10
N PHE A 1058 -36.82 -14.30 13.08
CA PHE A 1058 -36.34 -13.12 13.81
C PHE A 1058 -35.09 -13.41 14.65
N MET A 1059 -34.99 -14.55 15.33
CA MET A 1059 -33.79 -14.94 16.07
C MET A 1059 -32.62 -15.28 15.15
N SER A 1060 -32.89 -15.79 13.94
CA SER A 1060 -31.87 -15.93 12.91
C SER A 1060 -31.38 -14.55 12.45
N GLU A 1061 -32.29 -13.62 12.16
CA GLU A 1061 -31.97 -12.23 11.80
C GLU A 1061 -31.24 -11.50 12.92
N LEU A 1062 -31.62 -11.70 14.18
CA LEU A 1062 -30.96 -11.12 15.35
C LEU A 1062 -29.59 -11.77 15.59
N GLY A 1063 -29.48 -13.08 15.36
CA GLY A 1063 -28.21 -13.80 15.36
C GLY A 1063 -27.26 -13.27 14.28
N TYR A 1064 -27.79 -12.97 13.09
CA TYR A 1064 -27.05 -12.27 12.05
C TYR A 1064 -26.71 -10.83 12.45
N MET A 1065 -27.61 -10.10 13.10
CA MET A 1065 -27.36 -8.73 13.58
C MET A 1065 -26.31 -8.66 14.70
N VAL A 1066 -26.29 -9.64 15.62
CA VAL A 1066 -25.31 -9.72 16.71
C VAL A 1066 -23.98 -10.23 16.18
N TYR A 1067 -23.99 -11.19 15.24
CA TYR A 1067 -22.81 -11.57 14.48
C TYR A 1067 -22.24 -10.36 13.73
N ASP A 1068 -23.10 -9.59 13.04
CA ASP A 1068 -22.73 -8.38 12.32
C ASP A 1068 -22.27 -7.27 13.27
N PHE A 1069 -22.86 -7.12 14.45
CA PHE A 1069 -22.42 -6.16 15.47
C PHE A 1069 -21.07 -6.54 16.07
N LEU A 1070 -20.86 -7.81 16.42
CA LEU A 1070 -19.57 -8.32 16.89
C LEU A 1070 -18.52 -8.23 15.80
N HIS A 1071 -18.87 -8.55 14.56
CA HIS A 1071 -17.99 -8.42 13.40
C HIS A 1071 -17.67 -6.94 13.11
N MET A 1072 -18.65 -6.03 13.22
CA MET A 1072 -18.47 -4.59 13.03
C MET A 1072 -17.67 -3.96 14.18
N TYR A 1073 -17.83 -4.41 15.42
CA TYR A 1073 -17.09 -3.89 16.57
C TYR A 1073 -15.65 -4.45 16.63
N CYS A 1074 -15.45 -5.71 16.22
CA CYS A 1074 -14.12 -6.28 16.05
C CYS A 1074 -13.37 -5.70 14.83
N PHE A 1075 -14.06 -5.19 13.80
CA PHE A 1075 -13.41 -4.55 12.65
C PHE A 1075 -13.29 -3.01 12.74
N ASN A 1076 -14.25 -2.28 13.34
CA ASN A 1076 -14.17 -0.81 13.44
C ASN A 1076 -13.15 -0.30 14.46
N LYS A 1077 -12.53 -1.18 15.26
CA LYS A 1077 -11.37 -0.83 16.08
C LYS A 1077 -10.03 -0.97 15.34
N PHE A 1078 -10.04 -1.52 14.12
CA PHE A 1078 -8.89 -1.63 13.20
C PHE A 1078 -8.91 -0.60 12.06
N SER A 1079 -9.76 0.43 12.14
CA SER A 1079 -9.74 1.58 11.24
C SER A 1079 -9.80 2.88 12.06
N LYS A 1080 -8.69 3.21 12.71
CA LYS A 1080 -8.31 4.59 13.02
C LYS A 1080 -6.81 4.76 12.90
#